data_AF-A0A8H4X0R1-F1
#
_entry.id   AF-A0A8H4X0R1-F1
#
_cell.length_a   1.000
_cell.length_b   1.000
_cell.length_c   1.000
_cell.angle_alpha   90.00
_cell.angle_beta   90.00
_cell.angle_gamma   90.00
#
_symmetry.space_group_name_H-M   'P 1'
#
loop_
_entity.id
_entity.type
_entity.pdbx_description
1 polymer ?
#
loop_
_entity_poly.entity_id
_entity_poly.type
_entity_poly.pdbx_seq_one_letter_code
_entity_poly.pdbx_strand_id
1 'polypeptide(L)'
;MEPISASEIFPSVESQALSIPQGAPTLTYQSLAGSTSFRLLQILSNGGQGILRCRMFDADLAAQDTPRYIALSYTWHEESLPKTFRPVLINDKYLNVSINLWNFLQNYRETAGERIIWIDQICINQDDKDECVQQIGQMCEIYQRASMDLFWIGEPDEDTEAVFDLLSSLDRLETYLLESEGSRPGISALLNQIFMRSVGLPEYDNPIWESLMKFISRSAFHRAWIIQEVAVSRKPAIFCGLLMLPFDVVGRAATFLLESSWIKLFHQMYNVTGAAGFLTGMMNCRVRYQKGEHQSLDLLLASTRRFKATKPVDKIFALINLAESGREEALPLALRPDYRKSVVEVFRDVTLHLIRQGSLDILSGVEDARFRQIHQLPSWVPDYSVHQVASILCMPPRPGSLTLYATAAGRDVSVRHSLSDPNTLILSAHEVDKISEICSIAEQSIYDTLEKWASMVDFSATYPIVNGKSGSMIDAFWRTLIGNIGLGTTHYPVSEDWIHKFYAFALQAREELQEHYAESADMDSPSSTPGIDSILCLLKDHHNGKKGPDQDGGLYENLDDLKQHLAAVLSGLSKRFPFLNGSIFLLADQPGYLTISTNDQKDIPLKLFDQRASFDWTYNLLKRQGFPAKAFVDASFDLPYRLEESGEGIPAFEVHVRLIDGGLLLGIYGHHSIFDASRMDMVIRCFADLTKDPSKTLDVSSLTRLNGATLAAAHVPLAPDLNELLSRCPEYRLLSSPLGPTQFRPPTIDKPPENIGRIFVIQDQTVRDLKNKLAYTRLDDSKHQPSTFTCLAAITWAHVTKARVASLSSEVALGEDARLMISVDWRRRISTDVISSSAGNAIALPIASVNKSTILAACSEHEKTACAALAATARAIDEAVLSVDDDFVDTRTALFRRVPDPRLIGLDFDLGDPLDFYVNTWRHFGTRTHWDLPGLDKQDLATGIAPDAVRRAQAGFGTGAGLVLPETDATKFEVLITLDVEAMEQLCNSTSWQHWAWK
;
A
#
# COMPACT_ATOMS: atom_id res chain seq x y z
N MET A 1 -32.94 -9.70 -3.89
CA MET A 1 -33.02 -9.94 -2.44
C MET A 1 -32.67 -8.63 -1.78
N GLU A 2 -33.46 -8.21 -0.79
CA GLU A 2 -33.16 -7.02 0.02
C GLU A 2 -31.76 -7.17 0.65
N PRO A 3 -31.01 -6.08 0.82
CA PRO A 3 -29.69 -6.15 1.44
C PRO A 3 -29.84 -6.60 2.90
N ILE A 4 -29.14 -7.68 3.24
CA ILE A 4 -29.01 -8.16 4.61
C ILE A 4 -28.31 -7.04 5.39
N SER A 5 -29.05 -6.38 6.27
CA SER A 5 -28.57 -5.30 7.13
C SER A 5 -27.44 -5.83 8.04
N ALA A 6 -26.48 -4.99 8.44
CA ALA A 6 -25.46 -5.33 9.44
C ALA A 6 -26.08 -5.87 10.76
N SER A 7 -27.34 -5.54 11.04
CA SER A 7 -28.12 -6.08 12.16
C SER A 7 -28.52 -7.57 12.03
N GLU A 8 -28.40 -8.17 10.84
CA GLU A 8 -28.73 -9.57 10.58
C GLU A 8 -27.49 -10.49 10.66
N ILE A 9 -26.29 -9.93 10.50
CA ILE A 9 -25.00 -10.65 10.67
C ILE A 9 -24.66 -10.78 12.16
N PHE A 10 -25.00 -9.77 12.95
CA PHE A 10 -24.88 -9.78 14.41
C PHE A 10 -26.28 -9.80 15.00
N PRO A 11 -26.83 -10.95 15.44
CA PRO A 11 -28.15 -10.98 16.04
C PRO A 11 -28.19 -9.96 17.16
N SER A 12 -29.10 -8.99 17.07
CA SER A 12 -29.37 -8.06 18.14
C SER A 12 -29.69 -8.88 19.39
N VAL A 13 -28.75 -8.95 20.34
CA VAL A 13 -29.02 -9.62 21.60
C VAL A 13 -30.23 -8.92 22.22
N GLU A 14 -31.31 -9.67 22.45
CA GLU A 14 -32.54 -9.15 23.04
C GLU A 14 -32.18 -8.29 24.26
N SER A 15 -32.53 -7.01 24.19
CA SER A 15 -32.24 -6.00 25.22
C SER A 15 -32.77 -6.35 26.62
N GLN A 16 -33.60 -7.40 26.73
CA GLN A 16 -34.18 -7.90 27.98
C GLN A 16 -33.28 -8.88 28.77
N ALA A 17 -32.14 -9.36 28.23
CA ALA A 17 -31.34 -10.43 28.86
C ALA A 17 -30.08 -9.98 29.63
N LEU A 18 -29.83 -8.68 29.84
CA LEU A 18 -28.50 -8.16 30.27
C LEU A 18 -28.51 -7.22 31.49
N SER A 19 -29.46 -7.34 32.43
CA SER A 19 -29.39 -6.65 33.72
C SER A 19 -28.56 -7.44 34.73
N ILE A 20 -27.63 -6.78 35.45
CA ILE A 20 -26.93 -7.39 36.59
C ILE A 20 -27.98 -7.84 37.62
N PRO A 21 -27.99 -9.12 38.04
CA PRO A 21 -28.93 -9.60 39.05
C PRO A 21 -28.82 -8.78 40.34
N GLN A 22 -29.96 -8.42 40.93
CA GLN A 22 -30.00 -7.62 42.16
C GLN A 22 -29.29 -8.39 43.30
N GLY A 23 -28.25 -7.81 43.89
CA GLY A 23 -27.42 -8.45 44.91
C GLY A 23 -26.23 -9.28 44.40
N ALA A 24 -25.97 -9.29 43.08
CA ALA A 24 -24.79 -9.95 42.53
C ALA A 24 -23.48 -9.24 42.94
N PRO A 25 -22.38 -9.98 43.16
CA PRO A 25 -21.11 -9.39 43.58
C PRO A 25 -20.49 -8.53 42.47
N THR A 26 -20.14 -7.29 42.80
CA THR A 26 -19.43 -6.36 41.91
C THR A 26 -17.93 -6.56 42.01
N LEU A 27 -17.20 -6.33 40.91
CA LEU A 27 -15.74 -6.39 40.91
C LEU A 27 -15.16 -5.37 41.90
N THR A 28 -14.17 -5.81 42.67
CA THR A 28 -13.42 -4.99 43.62
C THR A 28 -11.94 -5.14 43.32
N TYR A 29 -11.24 -4.03 43.07
CA TYR A 29 -9.81 -4.04 42.77
C TYR A 29 -8.98 -4.26 44.04
N GLN A 30 -7.90 -5.03 43.92
CA GLN A 30 -6.87 -5.17 44.94
C GLN A 30 -5.70 -4.26 44.58
N SER A 31 -5.01 -3.68 45.58
CA SER A 31 -3.83 -2.84 45.33
C SER A 31 -2.75 -3.62 44.59
N LEU A 32 -2.15 -2.99 43.59
CA LEU A 32 -1.04 -3.54 42.82
C LEU A 32 0.20 -3.74 43.72
N ALA A 33 0.94 -4.82 43.48
CA ALA A 33 2.05 -5.23 44.35
C ALA A 33 3.28 -4.30 44.30
N GLY A 34 3.48 -3.60 43.18
CA GLY A 34 4.65 -2.74 42.97
C GLY A 34 4.42 -1.62 41.97
N SER A 35 5.43 -0.76 41.82
CA SER A 35 5.39 0.44 40.97
C SER A 35 5.51 0.14 39.46
N THR A 36 5.75 -1.11 39.07
CA THR A 36 5.81 -1.64 37.69
C THR A 36 4.74 -2.70 37.43
N SER A 37 3.93 -3.03 38.44
CA SER A 37 2.84 -3.98 38.32
C SER A 37 1.65 -3.38 37.57
N PHE A 38 0.92 -4.23 36.85
CA PHE A 38 -0.27 -3.90 36.07
C PHE A 38 -1.19 -5.12 35.97
N ARG A 39 -2.44 -4.96 35.52
CA ARG A 39 -3.39 -6.09 35.39
C ARG A 39 -3.60 -6.50 33.95
N LEU A 40 -3.76 -7.79 33.71
CA LEU A 40 -4.12 -8.36 32.41
C LEU A 40 -5.48 -9.06 32.50
N LEU A 41 -6.19 -9.07 31.37
CA LEU A 41 -7.50 -9.69 31.22
C LEU A 41 -7.41 -10.85 30.23
N GLN A 42 -7.77 -12.06 30.65
CA GLN A 42 -7.93 -13.21 29.78
C GLN A 42 -9.41 -13.38 29.40
N ILE A 43 -9.73 -13.34 28.11
CA ILE A 43 -11.07 -13.61 27.60
C ILE A 43 -11.26 -15.13 27.51
N LEU A 44 -12.35 -15.67 28.07
CA LEU A 44 -12.59 -17.12 28.16
C LEU A 44 -13.50 -17.62 27.04
N SER A 45 -13.23 -18.83 26.52
CA SER A 45 -13.98 -19.44 25.41
C SER A 45 -15.30 -20.08 25.83
N ASN A 46 -15.43 -20.47 27.11
CA ASN A 46 -16.54 -21.26 27.67
C ASN A 46 -17.81 -20.43 28.02
N GLY A 47 -18.06 -19.34 27.29
CA GLY A 47 -19.25 -18.49 27.47
C GLY A 47 -20.29 -18.71 26.38
N GLY A 48 -21.38 -19.43 26.69
CA GLY A 48 -22.58 -19.51 25.85
C GLY A 48 -23.20 -18.13 25.56
N GLN A 49 -24.22 -18.10 24.70
CA GLN A 49 -24.79 -16.91 24.03
C GLN A 49 -25.36 -15.75 24.92
N GLY A 50 -25.04 -15.67 26.21
CA GLY A 50 -25.60 -14.67 27.14
C GLY A 50 -24.64 -13.62 27.72
N ILE A 51 -23.46 -14.00 28.26
CA ILE A 51 -22.60 -13.08 29.03
C ILE A 51 -21.10 -13.33 28.75
N LEU A 52 -20.34 -12.26 28.47
CA LEU A 52 -18.88 -12.28 28.32
C LEU A 52 -18.20 -12.61 29.66
N ARG A 53 -17.34 -13.64 29.67
CA ARG A 53 -16.59 -14.09 30.84
C ARG A 53 -15.10 -13.86 30.65
N CYS A 54 -14.46 -13.31 31.68
CA CYS A 54 -13.04 -13.02 31.68
C CYS A 54 -12.40 -13.41 33.03
N ARG A 55 -11.10 -13.64 32.99
CA ARG A 55 -10.25 -13.79 34.18
C ARG A 55 -9.26 -12.64 34.24
N MET A 56 -9.17 -11.97 35.39
CA MET A 56 -8.18 -10.90 35.61
C MET A 56 -7.09 -11.38 36.55
N PHE A 57 -5.85 -11.03 36.26
CA PHE A 57 -4.68 -11.35 37.08
C PHE A 57 -3.59 -10.28 36.94
N ASP A 58 -2.72 -10.19 37.94
CA ASP A 58 -1.63 -9.22 37.97
C ASP A 58 -0.40 -9.74 37.21
N ALA A 59 0.31 -8.81 36.57
CA ALA A 59 1.59 -9.01 35.91
C ALA A 59 2.53 -7.85 36.28
N ASP A 60 3.81 -7.96 35.91
CA ASP A 60 4.81 -6.94 36.22
C ASP A 60 5.70 -6.68 35.00
N LEU A 61 5.79 -5.42 34.57
CA LEU A 61 6.62 -5.02 33.43
C LEU A 61 8.12 -5.28 33.70
N ALA A 62 8.57 -5.28 34.94
CA ALA A 62 9.96 -5.58 35.28
C ALA A 62 10.27 -7.09 35.27
N ALA A 63 9.26 -7.97 35.19
CA ALA A 63 9.46 -9.41 35.21
C ALA A 63 10.01 -9.94 33.88
N GLN A 64 10.99 -10.85 33.96
CA GLN A 64 11.62 -11.47 32.80
C GLN A 64 10.63 -12.32 31.98
N ASP A 65 9.65 -12.94 32.64
CA ASP A 65 8.61 -13.79 32.04
C ASP A 65 7.23 -13.11 32.06
N THR A 66 7.16 -11.84 31.66
CA THR A 66 5.86 -11.17 31.51
C THR A 66 5.01 -11.91 30.46
N PRO A 67 3.75 -12.31 30.75
CA PRO A 67 2.91 -13.03 29.80
C PRO A 67 2.76 -12.28 28.48
N ARG A 68 2.67 -13.00 27.36
CA ARG A 68 2.42 -12.36 26.06
C ARG A 68 0.97 -11.87 26.00
N TYR A 69 0.78 -10.57 25.81
CA TYR A 69 -0.55 -9.94 25.73
C TYR A 69 -0.69 -9.03 24.50
N ILE A 70 -1.92 -8.59 24.27
CA ILE A 70 -2.33 -7.57 23.29
C ILE A 70 -2.79 -6.34 24.06
N ALA A 71 -2.52 -5.12 23.59
CA ALA A 71 -3.12 -3.92 24.17
C ALA A 71 -4.22 -3.36 23.25
N LEU A 72 -5.30 -2.85 23.86
CA LEU A 72 -6.41 -2.25 23.13
C LEU A 72 -6.36 -0.72 23.23
N SER A 73 -6.43 -0.05 22.09
CA SER A 73 -6.77 1.37 21.95
C SER A 73 -8.19 1.48 21.42
N TYR A 74 -9.06 2.21 22.10
CA TYR A 74 -10.45 2.41 21.67
C TYR A 74 -11.08 3.66 22.31
N THR A 75 -12.13 4.21 21.70
CA THR A 75 -12.91 5.31 22.30
C THR A 75 -13.82 4.81 23.41
N TRP A 76 -13.64 5.27 24.65
CA TRP A 76 -14.49 4.85 25.77
C TRP A 76 -15.98 5.13 25.52
N HIS A 77 -16.29 6.32 24.99
CA HIS A 77 -17.63 6.74 24.62
C HIS A 77 -17.62 7.32 23.21
N GLU A 78 -18.16 6.56 22.27
CA GLU A 78 -18.42 7.03 20.92
C GLU A 78 -19.70 7.87 20.93
N GLU A 79 -19.66 9.10 20.40
CA GLU A 79 -20.84 9.99 20.40
C GLU A 79 -22.01 9.43 19.59
N SER A 80 -21.72 8.63 18.56
CA SER A 80 -22.74 7.96 17.74
C SER A 80 -23.41 6.77 18.44
N LEU A 81 -22.88 6.32 19.58
CA LEU A 81 -23.44 5.21 20.35
C LEU A 81 -24.19 5.71 21.59
N PRO A 82 -25.25 5.01 22.02
CA PRO A 82 -25.91 5.31 23.29
C PRO A 82 -24.91 5.24 24.44
N LYS A 83 -24.99 6.17 25.40
CA LYS A 83 -24.25 6.12 26.68
C LYS A 83 -24.81 5.04 27.60
N THR A 84 -24.80 3.80 27.12
CA THR A 84 -25.26 2.61 27.85
C THR A 84 -24.05 1.75 28.22
N PHE A 85 -24.22 1.03 29.32
CA PHE A 85 -23.23 0.09 29.83
C PHE A 85 -23.77 -1.33 29.74
N ARG A 86 -22.86 -2.30 29.63
CA ARG A 86 -23.18 -3.72 29.59
C ARG A 86 -22.30 -4.49 30.58
N PRO A 87 -22.87 -5.52 31.23
CA PRO A 87 -22.11 -6.31 32.20
C PRO A 87 -21.12 -7.25 31.51
N VAL A 88 -19.93 -7.36 32.11
CA VAL A 88 -18.93 -8.41 31.86
C VAL A 88 -18.66 -9.09 33.19
N LEU A 89 -18.49 -10.42 33.16
CA LEU A 89 -18.19 -11.20 34.36
C LEU A 89 -16.68 -11.45 34.45
N ILE A 90 -16.03 -10.85 35.45
CA ILE A 90 -14.58 -10.90 35.68
C ILE A 90 -14.32 -11.57 37.02
N ASN A 91 -13.64 -12.73 37.03
CA ASN A 91 -13.40 -13.52 38.25
C ASN A 91 -14.72 -13.75 39.04
N ASP A 92 -15.80 -14.13 38.34
CA ASP A 92 -17.16 -14.34 38.87
C ASP A 92 -17.82 -13.11 39.51
N LYS A 93 -17.32 -11.91 39.24
CA LYS A 93 -17.87 -10.63 39.69
C LYS A 93 -18.24 -9.74 38.50
N TYR A 94 -19.30 -8.95 38.66
CA TYR A 94 -19.79 -8.09 37.58
C TYR A 94 -19.03 -6.76 37.51
N LEU A 95 -18.67 -6.34 36.29
CA LEU A 95 -18.20 -5.00 35.95
C LEU A 95 -19.02 -4.47 34.77
N ASN A 96 -19.46 -3.22 34.85
CA ASN A 96 -20.12 -2.55 33.74
C ASN A 96 -19.08 -1.87 32.85
N VAL A 97 -19.08 -2.21 31.57
CA VAL A 97 -18.21 -1.59 30.55
C VAL A 97 -19.05 -0.80 29.56
N SER A 98 -18.45 0.17 28.87
CA SER A 98 -19.18 0.92 27.85
C SER A 98 -19.63 0.00 26.70
N ILE A 99 -20.72 0.36 26.03
CA ILE A 99 -21.22 -0.40 24.88
C ILE A 99 -20.15 -0.57 23.78
N ASN A 100 -19.31 0.45 23.55
CA ASN A 100 -18.25 0.37 22.55
C ASN A 100 -17.21 -0.70 22.91
N LEU A 101 -16.81 -0.77 24.19
CA LEU A 101 -15.90 -1.82 24.65
C LEU A 101 -16.56 -3.20 24.58
N TRP A 102 -17.84 -3.29 24.95
CA TRP A 102 -18.57 -4.54 24.92
C TRP A 102 -18.67 -5.11 23.50
N ASN A 103 -18.97 -4.28 22.49
CA ASN A 103 -19.00 -4.67 21.08
C ASN A 103 -17.64 -5.20 20.62
N PHE A 104 -16.55 -4.49 20.95
CA PHE A 104 -15.20 -4.97 20.68
C PHE A 104 -14.95 -6.35 21.30
N LEU A 105 -15.25 -6.52 22.59
CA LEU A 105 -15.01 -7.79 23.31
C LEU A 105 -15.82 -8.95 22.70
N GLN A 106 -17.03 -8.68 22.23
CA GLN A 106 -17.87 -9.67 21.55
C GLN A 106 -17.24 -10.10 20.21
N ASN A 107 -16.95 -9.13 19.33
CA ASN A 107 -16.35 -9.40 18.02
C ASN A 107 -15.01 -10.11 18.15
N TYR A 108 -14.16 -9.62 19.05
CA TYR A 108 -12.83 -10.15 19.26
C TYR A 108 -12.84 -11.60 19.75
N ARG A 109 -13.77 -11.95 20.64
CA ARG A 109 -13.97 -13.34 21.10
C ARG A 109 -14.31 -14.28 19.95
N GLU A 110 -15.16 -13.86 19.03
CA GLU A 110 -15.60 -14.66 17.88
C GLU A 110 -14.46 -14.91 16.87
N THR A 111 -13.53 -13.96 16.71
CA THR A 111 -12.43 -14.07 15.74
C THR A 111 -11.16 -14.73 16.26
N ALA A 112 -10.83 -14.57 17.55
CA ALA A 112 -9.48 -14.82 18.05
C ALA A 112 -9.38 -15.91 19.13
N GLY A 113 -10.52 -16.41 19.66
CA GLY A 113 -10.55 -17.38 20.76
C GLY A 113 -10.01 -16.83 22.08
N GLU A 114 -9.47 -17.69 22.95
CA GLU A 114 -8.92 -17.27 24.25
C GLU A 114 -7.62 -16.48 24.07
N ARG A 115 -7.61 -15.23 24.54
CA ARG A 115 -6.46 -14.33 24.44
C ARG A 115 -6.32 -13.47 25.70
N ILE A 116 -5.08 -13.07 25.98
CA ILE A 116 -4.73 -12.16 27.06
C ILE A 116 -4.62 -10.75 26.47
N ILE A 117 -5.38 -9.82 27.03
CA ILE A 117 -5.50 -8.44 26.57
C ILE A 117 -5.39 -7.46 27.74
N TRP A 118 -4.79 -6.31 27.48
CA TRP A 118 -4.79 -5.16 28.36
C TRP A 118 -5.78 -4.11 27.85
N ILE A 119 -6.68 -3.66 28.73
CA ILE A 119 -7.75 -2.71 28.41
C ILE A 119 -7.81 -1.69 29.55
N ASP A 120 -7.48 -0.44 29.27
CA ASP A 120 -7.35 0.64 30.27
C ASP A 120 -8.59 0.78 31.20
N GLN A 121 -9.81 0.73 30.66
CA GLN A 121 -11.05 0.84 31.43
C GLN A 121 -11.25 -0.32 32.42
N ILE A 122 -10.67 -1.50 32.17
CA ILE A 122 -10.84 -2.70 33.00
C ILE A 122 -9.60 -2.93 33.88
N CYS A 123 -8.41 -2.83 33.32
CA CYS A 123 -7.16 -3.20 33.97
C CYS A 123 -6.68 -2.15 34.99
N ILE A 124 -7.12 -0.90 34.86
CA ILE A 124 -6.82 0.19 35.79
C ILE A 124 -8.03 0.43 36.69
N ASN A 125 -7.79 0.57 37.99
CA ASN A 125 -8.80 0.98 38.96
C ASN A 125 -9.10 2.48 38.79
N GLN A 126 -10.15 2.79 38.02
CA GLN A 126 -10.50 4.17 37.65
C GLN A 126 -10.92 5.05 38.84
N ASP A 127 -11.27 4.45 39.99
CA ASP A 127 -11.66 5.16 41.21
C ASP A 127 -10.44 5.53 42.09
N ASP A 128 -9.27 4.94 41.84
CA ASP A 128 -8.02 5.24 42.54
C ASP A 128 -7.14 6.19 41.70
N LYS A 129 -7.11 7.46 42.09
CA LYS A 129 -6.35 8.50 41.37
C LYS A 129 -4.85 8.25 41.39
N ASP A 130 -4.32 7.66 42.45
CA ASP A 130 -2.88 7.40 42.55
C ASP A 130 -2.52 6.20 41.66
N GLU A 131 -3.37 5.16 41.62
CA GLU A 131 -3.22 4.06 40.65
C GLU A 131 -3.32 4.56 39.20
N CYS A 132 -4.30 5.42 38.88
CA CYS A 132 -4.44 6.01 37.55
C CYS A 132 -3.18 6.76 37.13
N VAL A 133 -2.62 7.60 38.01
CA VAL A 133 -1.37 8.34 37.72
C VAL A 133 -0.20 7.38 37.53
N GLN A 134 -0.09 6.34 38.36
CA GLN A 134 0.93 5.30 38.22
C GLN A 134 0.83 4.59 36.86
N GLN A 135 -0.37 4.11 36.49
CA GLN A 135 -0.60 3.38 35.24
C GLN A 135 -0.41 4.28 34.01
N ILE A 136 -0.84 5.55 34.07
CA ILE A 136 -0.55 6.53 33.02
C ILE A 136 0.95 6.65 32.80
N GLY A 137 1.75 6.72 33.87
CA GLY A 137 3.22 6.75 33.78
C GLY A 137 3.85 5.52 33.11
N GLN A 138 3.14 4.40 33.03
CA GLN A 138 3.60 3.15 32.42
C GLN A 138 3.03 2.89 31.02
N MET A 139 2.03 3.66 30.55
CA MET A 139 1.28 3.34 29.34
C MET A 139 2.17 3.12 28.10
N CYS A 140 3.19 3.97 27.90
CA CYS A 140 4.13 3.78 26.78
C CYS A 140 4.78 2.39 26.80
N GLU A 141 5.21 1.94 27.97
CA GLU A 141 5.86 0.64 28.13
C GLU A 141 4.87 -0.52 27.94
N ILE A 142 3.62 -0.36 28.42
CA ILE A 142 2.55 -1.36 28.24
C ILE A 142 2.26 -1.59 26.75
N TYR A 143 2.05 -0.53 25.96
CA TYR A 143 1.84 -0.67 24.50
C TYR A 143 3.11 -1.15 23.79
N GLN A 144 4.29 -0.62 24.15
CA GLN A 144 5.54 -1.00 23.48
C GLN A 144 5.91 -2.49 23.68
N ARG A 145 5.60 -3.06 24.86
CA ARG A 145 5.87 -4.48 25.19
C ARG A 145 4.75 -5.43 24.78
N ALA A 146 3.59 -4.93 24.38
CA ALA A 146 2.53 -5.76 23.83
C ALA A 146 3.00 -6.49 22.57
N SER A 147 2.49 -7.69 22.35
CA SER A 147 2.83 -8.47 21.16
C SER A 147 2.14 -7.97 19.89
N MET A 148 1.07 -7.21 20.06
CA MET A 148 0.32 -6.48 19.04
C MET A 148 -0.57 -5.45 19.75
N ASP A 149 -0.79 -4.30 19.11
CA ASP A 149 -1.68 -3.26 19.61
C ASP A 149 -2.85 -3.10 18.65
N LEU A 150 -4.07 -3.29 19.17
CA LEU A 150 -5.29 -3.22 18.38
C LEU A 150 -5.94 -1.85 18.55
N PHE A 151 -6.22 -1.19 17.44
CA PHE A 151 -6.91 0.10 17.38
C PHE A 151 -8.33 -0.15 16.91
N TRP A 152 -9.29 -0.18 17.84
CA TRP A 152 -10.71 -0.39 17.54
C TRP A 152 -11.33 0.89 16.97
N ILE A 153 -11.76 0.82 15.71
CA ILE A 153 -12.31 1.95 14.94
C ILE A 153 -13.84 1.85 14.77
N GLY A 154 -14.48 0.89 15.44
CA GLY A 154 -15.92 0.67 15.41
C GLY A 154 -16.36 -0.46 14.48
N GLU A 155 -17.67 -0.58 14.28
CA GLU A 155 -18.26 -1.58 13.39
C GLU A 155 -18.05 -1.25 11.90
N PRO A 156 -18.07 -2.27 11.02
CA PRO A 156 -18.01 -2.07 9.58
C PRO A 156 -19.37 -1.58 9.08
N ASP A 157 -19.31 -0.75 8.04
CA ASP A 157 -20.43 -0.41 7.16
C ASP A 157 -20.32 -1.22 5.85
N GLU A 158 -21.29 -1.04 4.95
CA GLU A 158 -21.38 -1.78 3.67
C GLU A 158 -20.15 -1.59 2.76
N ASP A 159 -19.43 -0.49 2.91
CA ASP A 159 -18.28 -0.14 2.07
C ASP A 159 -16.93 -0.43 2.74
N THR A 160 -16.90 -0.87 4.01
CA THR A 160 -15.67 -0.94 4.80
C THR A 160 -14.61 -1.85 4.16
N GLU A 161 -14.99 -2.98 3.58
CA GLU A 161 -14.04 -3.87 2.86
C GLU A 161 -13.44 -3.17 1.63
N ALA A 162 -14.26 -2.50 0.82
CA ALA A 162 -13.79 -1.74 -0.34
C ALA A 162 -12.91 -0.55 0.07
N VAL A 163 -13.18 0.07 1.22
CA VAL A 163 -12.31 1.10 1.80
C VAL A 163 -10.95 0.52 2.19
N PHE A 164 -10.89 -0.69 2.74
CA PHE A 164 -9.63 -1.36 3.08
C PHE A 164 -8.81 -1.70 1.81
N ASP A 165 -9.47 -2.12 0.74
CA ASP A 165 -8.85 -2.34 -0.56
C ASP A 165 -8.31 -1.04 -1.16
N LEU A 166 -9.07 0.06 -1.04
CA LEU A 166 -8.65 1.38 -1.49
C LEU A 166 -7.44 1.90 -0.69
N LEU A 167 -7.48 1.78 0.64
CA LEU A 167 -6.35 2.11 1.53
C LEU A 167 -5.10 1.34 1.15
N SER A 168 -5.24 0.04 0.88
CA SER A 168 -4.14 -0.81 0.41
C SER A 168 -3.63 -0.41 -0.96
N SER A 169 -4.50 0.12 -1.84
CA SER A 169 -4.13 0.59 -3.17
C SER A 169 -3.37 1.92 -3.13
N LEU A 170 -3.84 2.85 -2.29
CA LEU A 170 -3.14 4.10 -1.98
C LEU A 170 -1.78 3.83 -1.33
N ASP A 171 -1.71 2.87 -0.40
CA ASP A 171 -0.48 2.45 0.26
C ASP A 171 0.56 1.90 -0.74
N ARG A 172 0.13 1.05 -1.68
CA ARG A 172 1.00 0.56 -2.75
C ARG A 172 1.52 1.69 -3.62
N LEU A 173 0.67 2.66 -3.96
CA LEU A 173 1.07 3.82 -4.75
C LEU A 173 2.07 4.70 -4.00
N GLU A 174 1.80 5.00 -2.73
CA GLU A 174 2.70 5.79 -1.87
C GLU A 174 4.05 5.08 -1.67
N THR A 175 4.03 3.78 -1.40
CA THR A 175 5.25 2.97 -1.26
C THR A 175 6.08 3.02 -2.54
N TYR A 176 5.43 2.82 -3.70
CA TYR A 176 6.09 2.94 -5.00
C TYR A 176 6.69 4.33 -5.23
N LEU A 177 6.00 5.41 -4.85
CA LEU A 177 6.49 6.79 -4.99
C LEU A 177 7.67 7.08 -4.07
N LEU A 178 7.63 6.59 -2.83
CA LEU A 178 8.74 6.70 -1.87
C LEU A 178 9.98 5.93 -2.34
N GLU A 179 9.80 4.72 -2.86
CA GLU A 179 10.88 3.88 -3.39
C GLU A 179 11.46 4.39 -4.72
N SER A 180 10.69 5.15 -5.50
CA SER A 180 11.13 5.69 -6.80
C SER A 180 11.62 7.13 -6.74
N GLU A 181 11.65 7.74 -5.54
CA GLU A 181 11.83 9.19 -5.32
C GLU A 181 10.90 10.05 -6.21
N GLY A 182 9.75 9.49 -6.58
CA GLY A 182 8.78 10.12 -7.47
C GLY A 182 8.04 11.27 -6.81
N SER A 183 7.77 12.33 -7.56
CA SER A 183 6.85 13.38 -7.09
C SER A 183 5.44 12.82 -6.96
N ARG A 184 4.76 13.15 -5.86
CA ARG A 184 3.35 12.77 -5.71
C ARG A 184 2.50 13.46 -6.79
N PRO A 185 1.55 12.73 -7.39
CA PRO A 185 0.71 13.26 -8.46
C PRO A 185 -0.27 14.29 -7.91
N GLY A 186 -0.34 15.49 -8.51
CA GLY A 186 -1.26 16.55 -8.07
C GLY A 186 -2.73 16.27 -8.45
N ILE A 187 -3.60 17.27 -8.22
CA ILE A 187 -5.05 17.18 -8.51
C ILE A 187 -5.34 16.89 -9.99
N SER A 188 -4.51 17.37 -10.93
CA SER A 188 -4.68 17.09 -12.37
C SER A 188 -4.66 15.60 -12.70
N ALA A 189 -3.86 14.81 -11.97
CA ALA A 189 -3.79 13.37 -12.13
C ALA A 189 -5.04 12.68 -11.55
N LEU A 190 -5.56 13.17 -10.42
CA LEU A 190 -6.82 12.71 -9.84
C LEU A 190 -7.98 12.85 -10.83
N LEU A 191 -8.06 13.99 -11.52
CA LEU A 191 -9.09 14.27 -12.52
C LEU A 191 -8.88 13.52 -13.85
N ASN A 192 -7.71 12.90 -14.05
CA ASN A 192 -7.39 12.18 -15.27
C ASN A 192 -7.82 10.71 -15.16
N GLN A 193 -8.89 10.36 -15.85
CA GLN A 193 -9.47 9.01 -15.86
C GLN A 193 -8.46 7.92 -16.30
N ILE A 194 -7.58 8.25 -17.26
CA ILE A 194 -6.55 7.31 -17.75
C ILE A 194 -5.52 7.06 -16.64
N PHE A 195 -5.09 8.11 -15.93
CA PHE A 195 -4.18 7.99 -14.81
C PHE A 195 -4.79 7.15 -13.68
N MET A 196 -6.02 7.45 -13.26
CA MET A 196 -6.68 6.71 -12.16
C MET A 196 -6.77 5.21 -12.46
N ARG A 197 -7.17 4.87 -13.70
CA ARG A 197 -7.19 3.48 -14.17
C ARG A 197 -5.80 2.85 -14.22
N SER A 198 -4.76 3.60 -14.63
CA SER A 198 -3.39 3.10 -14.76
C SER A 198 -2.73 2.79 -13.41
N VAL A 199 -3.09 3.50 -12.35
CA VAL A 199 -2.64 3.20 -10.98
C VAL A 199 -3.58 2.25 -10.22
N GLY A 200 -4.69 1.83 -10.86
CA GLY A 200 -5.66 0.92 -10.27
C GLY A 200 -6.47 1.55 -9.14
N LEU A 201 -6.68 2.87 -9.20
CA LEU A 201 -7.52 3.61 -8.26
C LEU A 201 -8.88 3.91 -8.90
N PRO A 202 -9.95 4.02 -8.08
CA PRO A 202 -11.26 4.45 -8.54
C PRO A 202 -11.22 5.86 -9.13
N GLU A 203 -12.07 6.14 -10.12
CA GLU A 203 -12.23 7.49 -10.69
C GLU A 203 -12.62 8.50 -9.58
N TYR A 204 -12.30 9.79 -9.76
CA TYR A 204 -12.41 10.79 -8.67
C TYR A 204 -13.86 11.00 -8.18
N ASP A 205 -14.84 10.74 -9.03
CA ASP A 205 -16.28 10.85 -8.75
C ASP A 205 -16.88 9.56 -8.17
N ASN A 206 -16.06 8.51 -7.99
CA ASN A 206 -16.51 7.25 -7.41
C ASN A 206 -16.92 7.45 -5.93
N PRO A 207 -18.10 6.98 -5.50
CA PRO A 207 -18.60 7.18 -4.14
C PRO A 207 -17.71 6.55 -3.05
N ILE A 208 -16.85 5.58 -3.39
CA ILE A 208 -15.92 4.97 -2.43
C ILE A 208 -14.98 5.99 -1.77
N TRP A 209 -14.68 7.10 -2.44
CA TRP A 209 -13.90 8.20 -1.86
C TRP A 209 -14.64 8.87 -0.69
N GLU A 210 -15.96 9.00 -0.78
CA GLU A 210 -16.80 9.49 0.32
C GLU A 210 -16.73 8.53 1.52
N SER A 211 -16.86 7.23 1.27
CA SER A 211 -16.80 6.19 2.30
C SER A 211 -15.42 6.13 2.96
N LEU A 212 -14.34 6.30 2.19
CA LEU A 212 -12.99 6.49 2.72
C LEU A 212 -12.91 7.73 3.63
N MET A 213 -13.47 8.88 3.20
CA MET A 213 -13.46 10.10 4.00
C MET A 213 -14.22 9.93 5.31
N LYS A 214 -15.39 9.27 5.29
CA LYS A 214 -16.14 8.92 6.50
C LYS A 214 -15.34 8.00 7.43
N PHE A 215 -14.68 6.99 6.87
CA PHE A 215 -13.85 6.05 7.63
C PHE A 215 -12.69 6.74 8.36
N ILE A 216 -11.88 7.53 7.66
CA ILE A 216 -10.73 8.22 8.28
C ILE A 216 -11.14 9.37 9.22
N SER A 217 -12.41 9.78 9.20
CA SER A 217 -12.98 10.80 10.09
C SER A 217 -13.56 10.25 11.38
N ARG A 218 -13.51 8.93 11.59
CA ARG A 218 -14.04 8.29 12.79
C ARG A 218 -13.31 8.81 14.04
N SER A 219 -14.08 9.03 15.11
CA SER A 219 -13.61 9.78 16.28
C SER A 219 -12.42 9.13 17.00
N ALA A 220 -12.24 7.81 16.86
CA ALA A 220 -11.11 7.07 17.39
C ALA A 220 -9.75 7.66 16.95
N PHE A 221 -9.64 8.12 15.70
CA PHE A 221 -8.42 8.75 15.18
C PHE A 221 -8.14 10.14 15.73
N HIS A 222 -9.12 10.78 16.36
CA HIS A 222 -9.03 12.16 16.80
C HIS A 222 -8.55 12.30 18.26
N ARG A 223 -8.41 11.22 19.02
CA ARG A 223 -8.07 11.26 20.47
C ARG A 223 -6.64 11.70 20.73
N ALA A 224 -6.35 12.42 21.82
CA ALA A 224 -4.98 12.72 22.20
C ALA A 224 -4.19 11.47 22.65
N TRP A 225 -4.85 10.55 23.37
CA TRP A 225 -4.23 9.34 23.92
C TRP A 225 -3.68 8.38 22.86
N ILE A 226 -4.35 8.26 21.71
CA ILE A 226 -3.95 7.35 20.62
C ILE A 226 -2.53 7.67 20.08
N ILE A 227 -2.04 8.89 20.29
CA ILE A 227 -0.77 9.35 19.74
C ILE A 227 0.39 8.57 20.35
N GLN A 228 0.46 8.51 21.69
CA GLN A 228 1.51 7.73 22.35
C GLN A 228 1.33 6.23 22.09
N GLU A 229 0.08 5.74 22.02
CA GLU A 229 -0.27 4.33 21.81
C GLU A 229 0.24 3.85 20.44
N VAL A 230 -0.04 4.61 19.38
CA VAL A 230 0.45 4.34 18.02
C VAL A 230 1.95 4.57 17.91
N ALA A 231 2.49 5.62 18.54
CA ALA A 231 3.90 5.98 18.37
C ALA A 231 4.85 4.88 18.88
N VAL A 232 4.57 4.34 20.08
CA VAL A 232 5.44 3.37 20.74
C VAL A 232 5.19 1.92 20.32
N SER A 233 4.01 1.63 19.76
CA SER A 233 3.61 0.30 19.33
C SER A 233 4.64 -0.34 18.39
N ARG A 234 4.96 -1.63 18.57
CA ARG A 234 5.81 -2.36 17.62
C ARG A 234 5.02 -2.96 16.46
N LYS A 235 3.76 -3.34 16.70
CA LYS A 235 2.89 -3.99 15.72
C LYS A 235 1.46 -3.43 15.85
N PRO A 236 1.20 -2.21 15.33
CA PRO A 236 -0.13 -1.60 15.39
C PRO A 236 -1.03 -2.10 14.27
N ALA A 237 -2.27 -2.46 14.60
CA ALA A 237 -3.28 -2.86 13.64
C ALA A 237 -4.62 -2.19 13.92
N ILE A 238 -5.26 -1.66 12.88
CA ILE A 238 -6.66 -1.23 12.92
C ILE A 238 -7.55 -2.47 12.95
N PHE A 239 -8.57 -2.42 13.79
CA PHE A 239 -9.60 -3.44 13.91
C PHE A 239 -10.97 -2.79 13.74
N CYS A 240 -11.75 -3.26 12.77
CA CYS A 240 -13.07 -2.75 12.42
C CYS A 240 -14.04 -3.92 12.20
N GLY A 241 -14.94 -4.18 13.15
CA GLY A 241 -15.71 -5.43 13.22
C GLY A 241 -14.79 -6.64 13.32
N LEU A 242 -14.71 -7.41 12.23
CA LEU A 242 -13.83 -8.59 12.08
C LEU A 242 -12.69 -8.34 11.08
N LEU A 243 -12.60 -7.15 10.50
CA LEU A 243 -11.58 -6.76 9.52
C LEU A 243 -10.37 -6.18 10.24
N MET A 244 -9.18 -6.53 9.77
CA MET A 244 -7.91 -6.07 10.34
C MET A 244 -6.98 -5.57 9.24
N LEU A 245 -6.33 -4.44 9.49
CA LEU A 245 -5.34 -3.87 8.57
C LEU A 245 -4.17 -3.28 9.38
N PRO A 246 -2.90 -3.44 8.96
CA PRO A 246 -1.79 -2.77 9.63
C PRO A 246 -2.01 -1.26 9.66
N PHE A 247 -1.78 -0.62 10.81
CA PHE A 247 -2.06 0.82 10.99
C PHE A 247 -1.23 1.68 10.01
N ASP A 248 0.00 1.24 9.72
CA ASP A 248 0.91 1.96 8.82
C ASP A 248 0.37 2.08 7.38
N VAL A 249 -0.48 1.14 6.92
CA VAL A 249 -1.16 1.21 5.60
C VAL A 249 -2.09 2.43 5.56
N VAL A 250 -2.87 2.64 6.62
CA VAL A 250 -3.80 3.78 6.72
C VAL A 250 -3.03 5.09 6.90
N GLY A 251 -1.95 5.06 7.68
CA GLY A 251 -1.05 6.19 7.86
C GLY A 251 -0.39 6.66 6.56
N ARG A 252 0.12 5.74 5.73
CA ARG A 252 0.73 6.07 4.43
C ARG A 252 -0.30 6.55 3.42
N ALA A 253 -1.47 5.90 3.35
CA ALA A 253 -2.57 6.39 2.51
C ALA A 253 -3.00 7.82 2.86
N ALA A 254 -3.13 8.15 4.15
CA ALA A 254 -3.46 9.51 4.59
C ALA A 254 -2.35 10.53 4.25
N THR A 255 -1.09 10.12 4.39
CA THR A 255 0.08 10.94 4.02
C THR A 255 0.08 11.22 2.51
N PHE A 256 -0.17 10.21 1.68
CA PHE A 256 -0.33 10.38 0.24
C PHE A 256 -1.42 11.40 -0.09
N LEU A 257 -2.63 11.24 0.47
CA LEU A 257 -3.76 12.14 0.20
C LEU A 257 -3.46 13.61 0.56
N LEU A 258 -2.73 13.82 1.65
CA LEU A 258 -2.34 15.16 2.10
C LEU A 258 -1.27 15.77 1.19
N GLU A 259 -0.19 15.03 0.94
CA GLU A 259 0.99 15.50 0.20
C GLU A 259 0.73 15.61 -1.32
N SER A 260 -0.19 14.81 -1.87
CA SER A 260 -0.67 14.92 -3.26
C SER A 260 -1.65 16.08 -3.47
N SER A 261 -2.11 16.71 -2.38
CA SER A 261 -3.21 17.69 -2.36
C SER A 261 -4.59 17.14 -2.80
N TRP A 262 -4.73 15.84 -3.04
CA TRP A 262 -6.03 15.23 -3.41
C TRP A 262 -7.08 15.44 -2.32
N ILE A 263 -6.64 15.44 -1.05
CA ILE A 263 -7.52 15.68 0.09
C ILE A 263 -8.28 17.01 0.00
N LYS A 264 -7.71 18.03 -0.67
CA LYS A 264 -8.36 19.34 -0.83
C LYS A 264 -9.64 19.23 -1.65
N LEU A 265 -9.59 18.48 -2.75
CA LEU A 265 -10.75 18.26 -3.61
C LEU A 265 -11.82 17.44 -2.87
N PHE A 266 -11.42 16.35 -2.20
CA PHE A 266 -12.35 15.50 -1.47
C PHE A 266 -13.02 16.21 -0.27
N HIS A 267 -12.29 17.07 0.45
CA HIS A 267 -12.89 17.89 1.49
C HIS A 267 -13.99 18.82 0.94
N GLN A 268 -13.75 19.44 -0.23
CA GLN A 268 -14.75 20.28 -0.90
C GLN A 268 -15.95 19.47 -1.37
N MET A 269 -15.72 18.30 -1.98
CA MET A 269 -16.77 17.45 -2.53
C MET A 269 -17.69 16.84 -1.45
N TYR A 270 -17.11 16.38 -0.34
CA TYR A 270 -17.85 15.60 0.67
C TYR A 270 -18.15 16.36 1.96
N ASN A 271 -17.73 17.62 2.07
CA ASN A 271 -17.89 18.45 3.27
C ASN A 271 -17.33 17.78 4.55
N VAL A 272 -16.21 17.06 4.40
CA VAL A 272 -15.46 16.43 5.49
C VAL A 272 -14.19 17.26 5.71
N THR A 273 -13.79 17.53 6.95
CA THR A 273 -12.64 18.40 7.24
C THR A 273 -11.59 17.76 8.14
N GLY A 274 -10.32 17.88 7.74
CA GLY A 274 -9.15 17.71 8.61
C GLY A 274 -8.76 16.27 9.00
N ALA A 275 -9.55 15.27 8.59
CA ALA A 275 -9.41 13.86 9.00
C ALA A 275 -8.04 13.24 8.68
N ALA A 276 -7.58 13.36 7.42
CA ALA A 276 -6.27 12.84 7.00
C ALA A 276 -5.11 13.44 7.81
N GLY A 277 -5.26 14.69 8.25
CA GLY A 277 -4.26 15.34 9.08
C GLY A 277 -4.06 14.65 10.43
N PHE A 278 -5.13 14.18 11.09
CA PHE A 278 -4.97 13.44 12.36
C PHE A 278 -4.09 12.19 12.15
N LEU A 279 -4.36 11.42 11.09
CA LEU A 279 -3.55 10.26 10.71
C LEU A 279 -2.09 10.63 10.43
N THR A 280 -1.83 11.66 9.62
CA THR A 280 -0.46 12.13 9.35
C THR A 280 0.25 12.61 10.62
N GLY A 281 -0.47 13.28 11.54
CA GLY A 281 0.08 13.71 12.82
C GLY A 281 0.54 12.56 13.70
N MET A 282 -0.28 11.50 13.81
CA MET A 282 0.09 10.26 14.51
C MET A 282 1.29 9.58 13.85
N MET A 283 1.30 9.49 12.51
CA MET A 283 2.40 8.87 11.77
C MET A 283 3.72 9.61 11.92
N ASN A 284 3.68 10.94 11.94
CA ASN A 284 4.88 11.74 12.19
C ASN A 284 5.46 11.46 13.59
N CYS A 285 4.61 11.40 14.61
CA CYS A 285 5.04 11.07 15.98
C CYS A 285 5.64 9.65 16.06
N ARG A 286 5.00 8.70 15.38
CA ARG A 286 5.44 7.30 15.28
C ARG A 286 6.78 7.16 14.58
N VAL A 287 6.91 7.69 13.37
CA VAL A 287 8.14 7.57 12.56
C VAL A 287 9.34 8.16 13.32
N ARG A 288 9.17 9.30 13.99
CA ARG A 288 10.23 9.92 14.81
C ARG A 288 10.61 9.04 16.00
N TYR A 289 9.63 8.55 16.75
CA TYR A 289 9.88 7.66 17.89
C TYR A 289 10.60 6.37 17.47
N GLN A 290 10.14 5.71 16.40
CA GLN A 290 10.73 4.46 15.91
C GLN A 290 12.16 4.65 15.38
N LYS A 291 12.51 5.87 14.92
CA LYS A 291 13.89 6.25 14.55
C LYS A 291 14.78 6.61 15.76
N GLY A 292 14.22 6.64 16.97
CA GLY A 292 14.93 7.10 18.16
C GLY A 292 15.15 8.62 18.19
N GLU A 293 14.40 9.40 17.40
CA GLU A 293 14.44 10.86 17.47
C GLU A 293 13.76 11.33 18.76
N HIS A 294 14.46 12.15 19.55
CA HIS A 294 13.86 12.82 20.70
C HIS A 294 12.82 13.86 20.23
N GLN A 295 11.62 13.78 20.79
CA GLN A 295 10.51 14.69 20.49
C GLN A 295 10.23 15.53 21.72
N SER A 296 10.62 16.80 21.69
CA SER A 296 10.37 17.70 22.82
C SER A 296 8.87 17.92 23.03
N LEU A 297 8.47 18.15 24.29
CA LEU A 297 7.06 18.26 24.66
C LEU A 297 6.36 19.45 23.96
N ASP A 298 7.05 20.56 23.75
CA ASP A 298 6.56 21.71 23.00
C ASP A 298 6.26 21.36 21.53
N LEU A 299 7.13 20.60 20.85
CA LEU A 299 6.91 20.11 19.48
C LEU A 299 5.68 19.20 19.41
N LEU A 300 5.53 18.29 20.36
CA LEU A 300 4.37 17.40 20.42
C LEU A 300 3.09 18.21 20.64
N LEU A 301 3.05 19.09 21.64
CA LEU A 301 1.90 19.96 21.91
C LEU A 301 1.52 20.83 20.71
N ALA A 302 2.50 21.33 19.97
CA ALA A 302 2.31 22.09 18.75
C ALA A 302 1.69 21.24 17.62
N SER A 303 2.32 20.12 17.30
CA SER A 303 1.95 19.25 16.16
C SER A 303 0.65 18.49 16.39
N THR A 304 0.25 18.27 17.64
CA THR A 304 -0.92 17.47 18.01
C THR A 304 -2.04 18.28 18.65
N ARG A 305 -1.99 19.61 18.59
CA ARG A 305 -2.96 20.49 19.27
C ARG A 305 -4.41 20.20 18.93
N ARG A 306 -4.69 19.85 17.67
CA ARG A 306 -6.04 19.56 17.16
C ARG A 306 -6.68 18.28 17.72
N PHE A 307 -5.89 17.34 18.24
CA PHE A 307 -6.43 16.09 18.80
C PHE A 307 -7.30 16.40 20.00
N LYS A 308 -8.37 15.64 20.20
CA LYS A 308 -9.42 15.87 21.19
C LYS A 308 -9.10 15.15 22.51
N ALA A 309 -9.50 15.77 23.61
CA ALA A 309 -9.41 15.20 24.94
C ALA A 309 -10.66 15.60 25.75
N THR A 310 -11.24 14.65 26.47
CA THR A 310 -12.43 14.90 27.31
C THR A 310 -12.08 15.81 28.50
N LYS A 311 -10.93 15.56 29.14
CA LYS A 311 -10.35 16.46 30.13
C LYS A 311 -9.26 17.30 29.45
N PRO A 312 -9.28 18.64 29.53
CA PRO A 312 -8.28 19.48 28.88
C PRO A 312 -6.83 19.15 29.26
N VAL A 313 -6.57 18.72 30.50
CA VAL A 313 -5.23 18.33 30.98
C VAL A 313 -4.65 17.12 30.27
N ASP A 314 -5.49 16.24 29.71
CA ASP A 314 -5.03 15.05 28.99
C ASP A 314 -4.33 15.41 27.66
N LYS A 315 -4.52 16.64 27.16
CA LYS A 315 -3.70 17.17 26.04
C LYS A 315 -2.21 17.17 26.35
N ILE A 316 -1.86 17.31 27.64
CA ILE A 316 -0.49 17.28 28.11
C ILE A 316 -0.17 15.86 28.57
N PHE A 317 -0.96 15.27 29.47
CA PHE A 317 -0.63 13.97 30.08
C PHE A 317 -0.47 12.84 29.06
N ALA A 318 -1.22 12.85 27.95
CA ALA A 318 -1.06 11.87 26.87
C ALA A 318 0.27 11.94 26.12
N LEU A 319 1.03 13.03 26.27
CA LEU A 319 2.25 13.29 25.51
C LEU A 319 3.52 13.27 26.38
N ILE A 320 3.41 13.44 27.70
CA ILE A 320 4.57 13.56 28.60
C ILE A 320 5.47 12.32 28.54
N ASN A 321 4.90 11.12 28.58
CA ASN A 321 5.69 9.90 28.55
C ASN A 321 6.38 9.68 27.20
N LEU A 322 5.75 10.13 26.11
CA LEU A 322 6.35 10.08 24.78
C LEU A 322 7.52 11.08 24.69
N ALA A 323 7.33 12.30 25.21
CA ALA A 323 8.34 13.36 25.19
C ALA A 323 9.57 13.02 26.06
N GLU A 324 9.32 12.46 27.23
CA GLU A 324 10.33 12.10 28.22
C GLU A 324 10.75 10.63 28.10
N SER A 325 10.51 10.01 26.94
CA SER A 325 10.92 8.63 26.68
C SER A 325 12.45 8.50 26.76
N GLY A 326 12.91 7.50 27.50
CA GLY A 326 14.34 7.24 27.74
C GLY A 326 14.97 8.00 28.90
N ARG A 327 14.20 8.78 29.69
CA ARG A 327 14.70 9.43 30.91
C ARG A 327 14.99 8.40 32.01
N GLU A 328 16.18 8.47 32.62
CA GLU A 328 16.55 7.63 33.78
C GLU A 328 16.00 8.17 35.11
N GLU A 329 15.86 9.49 35.22
CA GLU A 329 15.35 10.17 36.41
C GLU A 329 13.82 10.23 36.45
N ALA A 330 13.26 10.31 37.65
CA ALA A 330 11.83 10.55 37.82
C ALA A 330 11.40 11.88 37.18
N LEU A 331 10.19 11.91 36.61
CA LEU A 331 9.61 13.11 36.03
C LEU A 331 9.64 14.29 37.02
N PRO A 332 9.96 15.52 36.54
CA PRO A 332 9.88 16.73 37.34
C PRO A 332 8.48 16.89 37.93
N LEU A 333 8.37 17.41 39.15
CA LEU A 333 7.06 17.61 39.82
C LEU A 333 6.06 18.42 38.98
N ALA A 334 6.55 19.32 38.11
CA ALA A 334 5.70 20.10 37.21
C ALA A 334 5.07 19.27 36.07
N LEU A 335 5.69 18.15 35.68
CA LEU A 335 5.25 17.27 34.58
C LEU A 335 4.57 15.99 35.08
N ARG A 336 4.54 15.71 36.38
CA ARG A 336 3.83 14.54 36.89
C ARG A 336 2.33 14.72 36.71
N PRO A 337 1.62 13.76 36.09
CA PRO A 337 0.16 13.81 36.00
C PRO A 337 -0.47 13.96 37.39
N ASP A 338 -1.31 14.97 37.57
CA ASP A 338 -2.04 15.19 38.81
C ASP A 338 -3.44 15.74 38.52
N TYR A 339 -4.44 14.85 38.58
CA TYR A 339 -5.85 15.19 38.38
C TYR A 339 -6.47 15.99 39.53
N ARG A 340 -5.72 16.33 40.58
CA ARG A 340 -6.15 17.21 41.67
C ARG A 340 -5.89 18.69 41.36
N LYS A 341 -4.95 18.99 40.45
CA LYS A 341 -4.67 20.35 39.98
C LYS A 341 -5.76 20.86 39.05
N SER A 342 -6.00 22.17 39.08
CA SER A 342 -6.85 22.84 38.08
C SER A 342 -6.17 22.88 36.71
N VAL A 343 -6.96 23.02 35.64
CA VAL A 343 -6.42 23.12 34.25
C VAL A 343 -5.44 24.29 34.13
N VAL A 344 -5.77 25.43 34.76
CA VAL A 344 -4.91 26.64 34.76
C VAL A 344 -3.56 26.35 35.38
N GLU A 345 -3.51 25.64 36.52
CA GLU A 345 -2.25 25.27 37.17
C GLU A 345 -1.42 24.33 36.30
N VAL A 346 -2.04 23.30 35.72
CA VAL A 346 -1.31 22.33 34.88
C VAL A 346 -0.72 23.02 33.65
N PHE A 347 -1.53 23.78 32.90
CA PHE A 347 -1.07 24.45 31.68
C PHE A 347 0.04 25.45 32.00
N ARG A 348 -0.15 26.29 33.04
CA ARG A 348 0.86 27.26 33.48
C ARG A 348 2.16 26.60 33.93
N ASP A 349 2.09 25.58 34.78
CA ASP A 349 3.27 24.92 35.35
C ASP A 349 4.09 24.24 34.25
N VAL A 350 3.44 23.65 33.24
CA VAL A 350 4.08 23.02 32.07
C VAL A 350 4.71 24.08 31.16
N THR A 351 3.99 25.14 30.80
CA THR A 351 4.55 26.24 29.99
C THR A 351 5.77 26.86 30.68
N LEU A 352 5.69 27.09 32.00
CA LEU A 352 6.81 27.63 32.77
C LEU A 352 7.99 26.65 32.83
N HIS A 353 7.73 25.35 32.91
CA HIS A 353 8.79 24.33 32.86
C HIS A 353 9.54 24.39 31.53
N LEU A 354 8.82 24.43 30.40
CA LEU A 354 9.42 24.51 29.06
C LEU A 354 10.25 25.79 28.88
N ILE A 355 9.74 26.93 29.34
CA ILE A 355 10.48 28.19 29.30
C ILE A 355 11.79 28.11 30.10
N ARG A 356 11.78 27.45 31.26
CA ARG A 356 12.97 27.27 32.12
C ARG A 356 14.03 26.34 31.51
N GLN A 357 13.68 25.53 30.51
CA GLN A 357 14.64 24.74 29.75
C GLN A 357 15.42 25.59 28.72
N GLY A 358 15.05 26.87 28.53
CA GLY A 358 15.81 27.84 27.74
C GLY A 358 15.20 28.16 26.37
N SER A 359 14.04 27.61 26.01
CA SER A 359 13.31 27.97 24.78
C SER A 359 12.08 28.83 25.09
N LEU A 360 11.86 29.85 24.25
CA LEU A 360 10.63 30.67 24.24
C LEU A 360 9.66 30.28 23.13
N ASP A 361 9.95 29.22 22.36
CA ASP A 361 9.14 28.81 21.20
C ASP A 361 7.70 28.51 21.60
N ILE A 362 7.47 28.03 22.82
CA ILE A 362 6.14 27.77 23.37
C ILE A 362 5.22 29.00 23.36
N LEU A 363 5.79 30.22 23.42
CA LEU A 363 5.02 31.47 23.38
C LEU A 363 4.40 31.73 22.01
N SER A 364 4.97 31.18 20.93
CA SER A 364 4.38 31.26 19.59
C SER A 364 3.09 30.43 19.47
N GLY A 365 2.84 29.54 20.43
CA GLY A 365 1.60 28.78 20.53
C GLY A 365 0.48 29.53 21.25
N VAL A 366 0.69 30.77 21.70
CA VAL A 366 -0.34 31.56 22.40
C VAL A 366 -1.31 32.18 21.40
N GLU A 367 -2.59 31.84 21.52
CA GLU A 367 -3.67 32.42 20.73
C GLU A 367 -4.15 33.78 21.24
N ASP A 368 -4.77 34.54 20.33
CA ASP A 368 -5.53 35.75 20.66
C ASP A 368 -6.60 35.45 21.71
N ALA A 369 -6.80 36.39 22.63
CA ALA A 369 -7.73 36.23 23.75
C ALA A 369 -9.17 35.89 23.33
N ARG A 370 -9.60 36.27 22.12
CA ARG A 370 -10.92 35.97 21.56
C ARG A 370 -11.12 34.48 21.24
N PHE A 371 -10.04 33.74 20.99
CA PHE A 371 -10.11 32.33 20.65
C PHE A 371 -9.98 31.40 21.85
N ARG A 372 -9.69 31.93 23.04
CA ARG A 372 -9.55 31.15 24.28
C ARG A 372 -10.91 30.63 24.74
N GLN A 373 -10.91 29.40 25.27
CA GLN A 373 -12.03 28.85 26.04
C GLN A 373 -11.82 29.07 27.54
N ILE A 374 -10.57 29.08 27.99
CA ILE A 374 -10.20 29.25 29.40
C ILE A 374 -9.60 30.66 29.61
N HIS A 375 -10.47 31.64 29.81
CA HIS A 375 -10.06 33.05 29.95
C HIS A 375 -9.22 33.36 31.21
N GLN A 376 -9.19 32.46 32.21
CA GLN A 376 -8.38 32.64 33.42
C GLN A 376 -6.90 32.28 33.22
N LEU A 377 -6.52 31.74 32.06
CA LEU A 377 -5.13 31.45 31.75
C LEU A 377 -4.30 32.75 31.68
N PRO A 378 -3.06 32.77 32.20
CA PRO A 378 -2.15 33.88 31.97
C PRO A 378 -1.97 34.18 30.48
N SER A 379 -1.67 35.44 30.14
CA SER A 379 -1.55 35.87 28.74
C SER A 379 -0.44 35.15 27.96
N TRP A 380 0.57 34.62 28.64
CA TRP A 380 1.71 33.90 28.05
C TRP A 380 1.52 32.38 28.03
N VAL A 381 0.39 31.85 28.53
CA VAL A 381 0.08 30.42 28.56
C VAL A 381 -0.85 30.06 27.38
N PRO A 382 -0.48 29.10 26.53
CA PRO A 382 -1.36 28.58 25.49
C PRO A 382 -2.60 27.85 26.06
N ASP A 383 -3.77 28.06 25.47
CA ASP A 383 -4.97 27.30 25.79
C ASP A 383 -5.04 25.99 24.97
N TYR A 384 -4.52 24.88 25.48
CA TYR A 384 -4.53 23.60 24.76
C TYR A 384 -5.94 23.00 24.56
N SER A 385 -7.00 23.57 25.16
CA SER A 385 -8.38 23.10 24.93
C SER A 385 -8.95 23.56 23.59
N VAL A 386 -8.31 24.54 22.92
CA VAL A 386 -8.79 25.08 21.65
C VAL A 386 -8.05 24.51 20.43
N HIS A 387 -8.76 24.45 19.30
CA HIS A 387 -8.28 23.83 18.06
C HIS A 387 -7.56 24.81 17.13
N GLN A 388 -7.76 26.11 17.33
CA GLN A 388 -7.37 27.14 16.35
C GLN A 388 -5.85 27.36 16.34
N VAL A 389 -5.29 27.30 15.14
CA VAL A 389 -3.86 27.35 14.85
C VAL A 389 -3.51 28.75 14.35
N ALA A 390 -2.83 29.55 15.16
CA ALA A 390 -1.74 30.32 14.58
C ALA A 390 -0.63 29.31 14.34
N SER A 391 -0.16 29.13 13.11
CA SER A 391 0.98 28.25 12.88
C SER A 391 2.11 28.77 13.74
N ILE A 392 2.62 27.95 14.65
CA ILE A 392 3.83 28.28 15.39
C ILE A 392 4.88 28.60 14.32
N LEU A 393 5.42 29.82 14.36
CA LEU A 393 6.42 30.32 13.40
C LEU A 393 7.64 29.38 13.32
N CYS A 394 7.85 28.54 14.34
CA CYS A 394 8.95 27.61 14.49
C CYS A 394 8.66 26.18 13.97
N MET A 395 7.45 25.86 13.48
CA MET A 395 7.12 24.49 13.08
C MET A 395 7.84 24.08 11.79
N PRO A 396 8.62 22.99 11.80
CA PRO A 396 9.28 22.52 10.60
C PRO A 396 8.26 21.89 9.64
N PRO A 397 8.36 22.13 8.33
CA PRO A 397 7.59 21.41 7.32
C PRO A 397 8.09 19.97 7.12
N ARG A 398 9.10 19.49 7.87
CA ARG A 398 9.81 18.23 7.60
C ARG A 398 10.24 17.47 8.87
N PRO A 399 10.37 16.13 8.80
CA PRO A 399 11.09 15.34 9.79
C PRO A 399 12.56 15.80 9.93
N GLY A 400 13.08 15.88 11.15
CA GLY A 400 14.53 15.98 11.41
C GLY A 400 15.19 17.36 11.61
N SER A 401 14.49 18.50 11.51
CA SER A 401 15.05 19.81 11.90
C SER A 401 14.04 20.57 12.73
N LEU A 402 14.41 21.00 13.94
CA LEU A 402 13.47 21.48 14.97
C LEU A 402 13.22 23.00 14.93
N THR A 403 13.92 23.77 14.11
CA THR A 403 13.77 25.22 14.09
C THR A 403 14.21 25.79 12.75
N LEU A 404 13.28 26.32 11.96
CA LEU A 404 13.60 27.16 10.80
C LEU A 404 13.87 28.62 11.18
N TYR A 405 13.36 29.05 12.34
CA TYR A 405 13.45 30.42 12.79
C TYR A 405 13.80 30.44 14.27
N ALA A 406 15.05 30.80 14.58
CA ALA A 406 15.55 30.95 15.94
C ALA A 406 16.17 32.35 16.08
N THR A 407 15.32 33.38 16.14
CA THR A 407 15.74 34.80 16.27
C THR A 407 16.63 35.07 17.47
N ALA A 408 16.54 34.23 18.50
CA ALA A 408 17.31 34.33 19.72
C ALA A 408 18.45 33.29 19.83
N ALA A 409 18.72 32.48 18.79
CA ALA A 409 19.72 31.41 18.87
C ALA A 409 21.07 31.90 19.43
N GLY A 410 21.43 31.40 20.61
CA GLY A 410 22.69 31.73 21.29
C GLY A 410 22.69 32.98 22.17
N ARG A 411 21.54 33.61 22.45
CA ARG A 411 21.44 34.72 23.43
C ARG A 411 20.80 34.26 24.75
N ASP A 412 21.42 34.63 25.86
CA ASP A 412 20.84 34.41 27.19
C ASP A 412 19.62 35.30 27.40
N VAL A 413 18.44 34.68 27.60
CA VAL A 413 17.24 35.38 28.05
C VAL A 413 17.10 35.20 29.56
N SER A 414 17.10 36.30 30.31
CA SER A 414 16.81 36.22 31.74
C SER A 414 15.30 36.08 31.94
N VAL A 415 14.84 34.86 32.20
CA VAL A 415 13.44 34.62 32.57
C VAL A 415 13.34 34.50 34.09
N ARG A 416 12.45 35.30 34.69
CA ARG A 416 12.11 35.23 36.11
C ARG A 416 10.60 35.11 36.27
N HIS A 417 10.21 34.39 37.30
CA HIS A 417 8.82 34.25 37.70
C HIS A 417 8.54 35.19 38.88
N SER A 418 7.39 35.87 38.87
CA SER A 418 7.04 36.78 39.95
C SER A 418 6.75 35.99 41.24
N LEU A 419 7.50 36.29 42.30
CA LEU A 419 7.31 35.65 43.62
C LEU A 419 5.96 36.04 44.27
N SER A 420 5.35 37.14 43.87
CA SER A 420 4.09 37.65 44.43
C SER A 420 2.85 37.20 43.65
N ASP A 421 3.00 36.82 42.38
CA ASP A 421 1.89 36.36 41.53
C ASP A 421 2.35 35.25 40.59
N PRO A 422 1.85 34.01 40.77
CA PRO A 422 2.26 32.90 39.94
C PRO A 422 1.86 33.03 38.46
N ASN A 423 0.98 33.96 38.12
CA ASN A 423 0.53 34.17 36.74
C ASN A 423 1.34 35.23 35.98
N THR A 424 2.33 35.87 36.63
CA THR A 424 3.16 36.92 36.01
C THR A 424 4.54 36.38 35.59
N LEU A 425 4.85 36.47 34.30
CA LEU A 425 6.16 36.13 33.70
C LEU A 425 6.97 37.41 33.46
N ILE A 426 8.25 37.41 33.88
CA ILE A 426 9.18 38.54 33.69
C ILE A 426 10.31 38.07 32.76
N LEU A 427 10.54 38.77 31.66
CA LEU A 427 11.58 38.45 30.68
C LEU A 427 12.29 39.71 30.17
N SER A 428 13.53 39.55 29.72
CA SER A 428 14.30 40.57 28.99
C SER A 428 14.06 40.44 27.48
N ALA A 429 13.78 41.54 26.78
CA ALA A 429 13.56 41.55 25.33
C ALA A 429 14.29 42.71 24.64
N HIS A 430 14.49 42.61 23.33
CA HIS A 430 14.94 43.70 22.48
C HIS A 430 13.74 44.30 21.72
N GLU A 431 13.63 45.63 21.71
CA GLU A 431 12.69 46.33 20.82
C GLU A 431 13.24 46.23 19.39
N VAL A 432 12.49 45.55 18.51
CA VAL A 432 12.87 45.36 17.09
C VAL A 432 12.29 46.48 16.24
N ASP A 433 10.97 46.68 16.30
CA ASP A 433 10.25 47.73 15.59
C ASP A 433 8.87 47.99 16.23
N LYS A 434 8.14 48.97 15.71
CA LYS A 434 6.76 49.28 16.10
C LYS A 434 5.82 48.86 14.98
N ILE A 435 4.74 48.16 15.36
CA ILE A 435 3.67 47.81 14.43
C ILE A 435 3.03 49.11 13.93
N SER A 436 3.18 49.39 12.63
CA SER A 436 2.62 50.59 11.99
C SER A 436 1.13 50.45 11.72
N GLU A 437 0.72 49.28 11.23
CA GLU A 437 -0.66 49.00 10.84
C GLU A 437 -1.03 47.55 11.21
N ILE A 438 -2.32 47.34 11.51
CA ILE A 438 -2.92 46.02 11.75
C ILE A 438 -4.21 45.93 10.94
N CYS A 439 -4.51 44.75 10.39
CA CYS A 439 -5.77 44.47 9.74
C CYS A 439 -6.60 43.45 10.54
N SER A 440 -7.91 43.45 10.34
CA SER A 440 -8.78 42.37 10.83
C SER A 440 -8.41 41.06 10.13
N ILE A 441 -8.42 39.95 10.88
CA ILE A 441 -8.35 38.60 10.30
C ILE A 441 -9.57 38.44 9.39
N ALA A 442 -9.38 38.17 8.10
CA ALA A 442 -10.49 37.95 7.18
C ALA A 442 -11.05 36.54 7.43
N GLU A 443 -12.35 36.45 7.70
CA GLU A 443 -13.04 35.19 7.99
C GLU A 443 -13.54 34.46 6.72
N GLN A 444 -13.30 35.01 5.52
CA GLN A 444 -14.04 34.63 4.30
C GLN A 444 -13.19 34.05 3.16
N SER A 445 -12.00 34.58 2.82
CA SER A 445 -11.14 34.05 1.75
C SER A 445 -9.65 34.33 1.93
N ILE A 446 -8.80 33.39 1.49
CA ILE A 446 -7.34 33.58 1.43
C ILE A 446 -6.95 34.67 0.42
N TYR A 447 -7.73 34.87 -0.63
CA TYR A 447 -7.47 35.89 -1.64
C TYR A 447 -7.81 37.28 -1.13
N ASP A 448 -8.91 37.44 -0.39
CA ASP A 448 -9.21 38.70 0.31
C ASP A 448 -8.12 39.08 1.31
N THR A 449 -7.55 38.06 1.96
CA THR A 449 -6.42 38.24 2.88
C THR A 449 -5.18 38.72 2.11
N LEU A 450 -4.88 38.10 0.96
CA LEU A 450 -3.76 38.50 0.09
C LEU A 450 -3.91 39.95 -0.38
N GLU A 451 -5.10 40.35 -0.85
CA GLU A 451 -5.38 41.71 -1.32
C GLU A 451 -5.21 42.74 -0.19
N LYS A 452 -5.75 42.45 1.00
CA LYS A 452 -5.58 43.30 2.19
C LYS A 452 -4.12 43.42 2.60
N TRP A 453 -3.38 42.32 2.63
CA TRP A 453 -1.96 42.35 2.97
C TRP A 453 -1.14 43.11 1.92
N ALA A 454 -1.43 42.91 0.64
CA ALA A 454 -0.75 43.62 -0.45
C ALA A 454 -1.00 45.14 -0.41
N SER A 455 -2.22 45.56 -0.05
CA SER A 455 -2.57 46.99 0.05
C SER A 455 -1.97 47.71 1.27
N MET A 456 -1.54 46.98 2.31
CA MET A 456 -0.84 47.54 3.47
C MET A 456 0.67 47.75 3.23
N VAL A 457 1.22 47.22 2.13
CA VAL A 457 2.66 47.18 1.91
C VAL A 457 3.06 48.24 0.88
N ASP A 458 3.98 49.12 1.28
CA ASP A 458 4.67 50.00 0.33
C ASP A 458 5.73 49.20 -0.44
N PHE A 459 5.36 48.69 -1.61
CA PHE A 459 6.27 47.92 -2.46
C PHE A 459 7.44 48.74 -3.03
N SER A 460 7.41 50.08 -2.93
CA SER A 460 8.51 50.95 -3.35
C SER A 460 9.63 51.04 -2.32
N ALA A 461 9.34 50.66 -1.07
CA ALA A 461 10.33 50.64 0.00
C ALA A 461 11.38 49.53 -0.18
N THR A 462 12.53 49.74 0.44
CA THR A 462 13.60 48.72 0.52
C THR A 462 13.71 48.17 1.93
N TYR A 463 13.97 46.87 2.07
CA TYR A 463 14.19 46.25 3.37
C TYR A 463 15.66 45.88 3.59
N PRO A 464 16.19 46.02 4.81
CA PRO A 464 17.59 45.68 5.11
C PRO A 464 17.80 44.16 5.18
N ILE A 465 18.81 43.65 4.47
CA ILE A 465 19.27 42.26 4.53
C ILE A 465 20.53 42.17 5.42
N VAL A 466 20.71 41.05 6.13
CA VAL A 466 21.74 40.77 7.17
C VAL A 466 23.20 41.07 6.77
N ASN A 467 23.50 41.34 5.49
CA ASN A 467 24.84 41.67 4.99
C ASN A 467 25.02 43.12 4.49
N GLY A 468 24.17 44.06 4.93
CA GLY A 468 24.26 45.47 4.55
C GLY A 468 23.81 45.77 3.11
N LYS A 469 23.10 44.82 2.48
CA LYS A 469 22.42 45.01 1.18
C LYS A 469 20.95 45.31 1.42
N SER A 470 20.34 46.07 0.52
CA SER A 470 18.89 46.32 0.53
C SER A 470 18.19 45.38 -0.45
N GLY A 471 17.11 44.73 -0.02
CA GLY A 471 16.22 43.94 -0.87
C GLY A 471 14.95 44.72 -1.24
N SER A 472 14.22 44.24 -2.24
CA SER A 472 12.92 44.83 -2.63
C SER A 472 11.81 44.32 -1.72
N MET A 473 10.85 45.18 -1.37
CA MET A 473 9.75 44.77 -0.50
C MET A 473 8.89 43.66 -1.13
N ILE A 474 8.79 43.60 -2.47
CA ILE A 474 8.10 42.48 -3.15
C ILE A 474 8.78 41.15 -2.85
N ASP A 475 10.12 41.10 -2.81
CA ASP A 475 10.87 39.89 -2.48
C ASP A 475 10.64 39.44 -1.03
N ALA A 476 10.68 40.38 -0.08
CA ALA A 476 10.32 40.09 1.31
C ALA A 476 8.88 39.60 1.44
N PHE A 477 7.93 40.21 0.72
CA PHE A 477 6.52 39.91 0.81
C PHE A 477 6.22 38.46 0.39
N TRP A 478 6.56 38.06 -0.83
CA TRP A 478 6.24 36.70 -1.30
C TRP A 478 6.98 35.63 -0.50
N ARG A 479 8.25 35.88 -0.10
CA ARG A 479 9.03 34.97 0.75
C ARG A 479 8.41 34.82 2.13
N THR A 480 7.89 35.90 2.73
CA THR A 480 7.22 35.83 4.04
C THR A 480 5.96 34.98 3.97
N LEU A 481 5.16 35.14 2.92
CA LEU A 481 3.90 34.39 2.74
C LEU A 481 4.10 32.88 2.60
N ILE A 482 5.22 32.46 2.04
CA ILE A 482 5.56 31.03 1.90
C ILE A 482 6.51 30.53 2.99
N GLY A 483 6.82 31.34 4.01
CA GLY A 483 7.82 31.01 5.03
C GLY A 483 9.25 30.83 4.49
N ASN A 484 9.51 31.35 3.28
CA ASN A 484 10.74 31.22 2.49
C ASN A 484 11.15 29.77 2.19
N ILE A 485 10.15 28.87 2.12
CA ILE A 485 10.34 27.43 1.92
C ILE A 485 9.47 26.99 0.74
N GLY A 486 10.08 26.28 -0.21
CA GLY A 486 9.34 25.69 -1.32
C GLY A 486 8.62 24.42 -0.88
N LEU A 487 7.32 24.31 -1.19
CA LEU A 487 6.57 23.06 -1.06
C LEU A 487 7.29 21.96 -1.87
N GLY A 488 7.67 20.86 -1.21
CA GLY A 488 8.42 19.76 -1.81
C GLY A 488 9.93 19.96 -1.95
N THR A 489 10.53 21.12 -1.63
CA THR A 489 11.98 21.37 -1.81
C THR A 489 12.79 21.35 -0.51
N THR A 490 13.94 20.66 -0.50
CA THR A 490 14.91 20.68 0.61
C THR A 490 15.68 22.00 0.72
N HIS A 491 15.54 22.88 -0.27
CA HIS A 491 16.37 24.06 -0.42
C HIS A 491 15.81 25.24 0.39
N TYR A 492 16.65 25.76 1.29
CA TYR A 492 16.43 26.99 2.04
C TYR A 492 17.66 27.91 1.89
N PRO A 493 17.49 29.20 1.57
CA PRO A 493 16.23 29.84 1.17
C PRO A 493 15.70 29.26 -0.15
N VAL A 494 14.40 29.43 -0.42
CA VAL A 494 13.80 28.96 -1.68
C VAL A 494 14.42 29.68 -2.89
N SER A 495 14.57 28.97 -4.02
CA SER A 495 15.13 29.53 -5.26
C SER A 495 14.22 30.60 -5.89
N GLU A 496 14.82 31.47 -6.69
CA GLU A 496 14.11 32.55 -7.42
C GLU A 496 13.03 32.01 -8.38
N ASP A 497 13.13 30.76 -8.85
CA ASP A 497 12.14 30.16 -9.77
C ASP A 497 10.72 30.09 -9.17
N TRP A 498 10.60 30.16 -7.85
CA TRP A 498 9.31 30.20 -7.15
C TRP A 498 8.53 31.48 -7.39
N ILE A 499 9.17 32.54 -7.87
CA ILE A 499 8.51 33.80 -8.24
C ILE A 499 7.43 33.57 -9.31
N HIS A 500 7.63 32.63 -10.23
CA HIS A 500 6.66 32.29 -11.27
C HIS A 500 5.42 31.60 -10.70
N LYS A 501 5.60 30.75 -9.69
CA LYS A 501 4.49 30.07 -8.99
C LYS A 501 3.68 31.07 -8.18
N PHE A 502 4.36 31.99 -7.50
CA PHE A 502 3.69 33.06 -6.77
C PHE A 502 2.94 34.02 -7.71
N TYR A 503 3.53 34.35 -8.87
CA TYR A 503 2.86 35.14 -9.91
C TYR A 503 1.58 34.46 -10.41
N ALA A 504 1.63 33.15 -10.71
CA ALA A 504 0.45 32.39 -11.12
C ALA A 504 -0.63 32.38 -10.02
N PHE A 505 -0.24 32.21 -8.76
CA PHE A 505 -1.15 32.30 -7.62
C PHE A 505 -1.81 33.68 -7.48
N ALA A 506 -1.03 34.77 -7.61
CA ALA A 506 -1.58 36.13 -7.59
C ALA A 506 -2.52 36.40 -8.77
N LEU A 507 -2.25 35.82 -9.93
CA LEU A 507 -3.11 35.94 -11.11
C LEU A 507 -4.47 35.27 -10.85
N GLN A 508 -4.46 34.03 -10.34
CA GLN A 508 -5.67 33.31 -9.96
C GLN A 508 -6.45 34.07 -8.87
N ALA A 509 -5.77 34.59 -7.85
CA ALA A 509 -6.38 35.37 -6.78
C ALA A 509 -7.15 36.58 -7.31
N ARG A 510 -6.58 37.27 -8.31
CA ARG A 510 -7.25 38.40 -8.97
C ARG A 510 -8.52 37.97 -9.69
N GLU A 511 -8.45 36.89 -10.48
CA GLU A 511 -9.59 36.39 -11.26
C GLU A 511 -10.76 36.01 -10.35
N GLU A 512 -10.50 35.23 -9.30
CA GLU A 512 -11.55 34.78 -8.35
C GLU A 512 -12.18 35.95 -7.59
N LEU A 513 -11.39 36.95 -7.16
CA LEU A 513 -11.92 38.13 -6.48
C LEU A 513 -12.73 39.02 -7.42
N GLN A 514 -12.32 39.17 -8.67
CA GLN A 514 -13.05 39.96 -9.66
C GLN A 514 -14.42 39.34 -9.99
N GLU A 515 -14.50 38.01 -10.07
CA GLU A 515 -15.78 37.30 -10.19
C GLU A 515 -16.66 37.51 -8.96
N HIS A 516 -16.11 37.37 -7.75
CA HIS A 516 -16.86 37.56 -6.50
C HIS A 516 -17.35 39.01 -6.30
N TYR A 517 -16.55 40.00 -6.70
CA TYR A 517 -16.96 41.41 -6.67
C TYR A 517 -17.99 41.75 -7.76
N ALA A 518 -17.96 41.06 -8.90
CA ALA A 518 -18.97 41.23 -9.94
C ALA A 518 -20.35 40.68 -9.53
N GLU A 519 -20.40 39.62 -8.72
CA GLU A 519 -21.66 39.05 -8.19
C GLU A 519 -22.25 39.85 -7.02
N SER A 520 -21.43 40.64 -6.31
CA SER A 520 -21.83 41.35 -5.08
C SER A 520 -22.06 42.86 -5.23
N ALA A 521 -21.69 43.46 -6.37
CA ALA A 521 -21.77 44.91 -6.56
C ALA A 521 -23.12 45.40 -7.14
N ASP A 522 -23.72 46.37 -6.44
CA ASP A 522 -24.55 47.41 -7.08
C ASP A 522 -23.72 48.09 -8.19
N MET A 523 -24.36 48.37 -9.33
CA MET A 523 -23.81 48.68 -10.67
C MET A 523 -22.77 49.83 -10.82
N ASP A 524 -22.19 50.38 -9.75
CA ASP A 524 -21.34 51.59 -9.82
C ASP A 524 -19.98 51.54 -9.04
N SER A 525 -19.54 50.40 -8.48
CA SER A 525 -18.17 50.31 -7.91
C SER A 525 -17.21 49.51 -8.81
N PRO A 526 -16.03 50.04 -9.19
CA PRO A 526 -15.06 49.28 -9.97
C PRO A 526 -14.53 48.09 -9.16
N SER A 527 -14.60 46.89 -9.75
CA SER A 527 -14.03 45.62 -9.28
C SER A 527 -12.49 45.64 -9.30
N SER A 528 -11.87 46.53 -8.52
CA SER A 528 -10.41 46.67 -8.50
C SER A 528 -9.78 45.86 -7.36
N THR A 529 -8.72 45.12 -7.68
CA THR A 529 -7.81 44.44 -6.74
C THR A 529 -6.44 45.15 -6.73
N PRO A 530 -6.37 46.42 -6.28
CA PRO A 530 -5.18 47.27 -6.46
C PRO A 530 -3.91 46.71 -5.81
N GLY A 531 -4.04 45.97 -4.69
CA GLY A 531 -2.92 45.31 -4.04
C GLY A 531 -2.32 44.20 -4.91
N ILE A 532 -3.17 43.28 -5.37
CA ILE A 532 -2.75 42.18 -6.27
C ILE A 532 -2.29 42.71 -7.63
N ASP A 533 -2.93 43.75 -8.18
CA ASP A 533 -2.48 44.37 -9.42
C ASP A 533 -1.09 44.99 -9.30
N SER A 534 -0.75 45.55 -8.14
CA SER A 534 0.60 46.04 -7.84
C SER A 534 1.63 44.90 -7.85
N ILE A 535 1.29 43.75 -7.26
CA ILE A 535 2.12 42.54 -7.29
C ILE A 535 2.35 42.08 -8.73
N LEU A 536 1.28 41.91 -9.52
CA LEU A 536 1.36 41.41 -10.89
C LEU A 536 2.15 42.36 -11.79
N CYS A 537 2.01 43.67 -11.60
CA CYS A 537 2.78 44.66 -12.34
C CYS A 537 4.29 44.51 -12.10
N LEU A 538 4.71 44.33 -10.84
CA LEU A 538 6.11 44.17 -10.45
C LEU A 538 6.75 42.87 -10.97
N LEU A 539 5.96 41.84 -11.24
CA LEU A 539 6.44 40.49 -11.58
C LEU A 539 6.35 40.13 -13.07
N LYS A 540 5.79 41.01 -13.91
CA LYS A 540 5.44 40.74 -15.32
C LYS A 540 6.64 40.35 -16.21
N ASP A 541 7.81 40.93 -15.99
CA ASP A 541 9.00 40.70 -16.84
C ASP A 541 9.64 39.32 -16.63
N HIS A 542 9.33 38.65 -15.52
CA HIS A 542 9.87 37.33 -15.22
C HIS A 542 9.24 36.20 -16.06
N HIS A 543 8.03 36.35 -16.63
CA HIS A 543 7.27 35.24 -17.23
C HIS A 543 7.54 34.92 -18.74
N ASN A 544 8.11 35.84 -19.52
CA ASN A 544 8.09 35.78 -21.01
C ASN A 544 9.18 34.92 -21.71
N GLY A 545 9.84 33.97 -21.03
CA GLY A 545 10.98 33.23 -21.60
C GLY A 545 10.78 31.73 -21.86
N LYS A 546 10.08 31.32 -22.96
CA LYS A 546 10.28 30.10 -23.82
C LYS A 546 8.98 29.54 -24.46
N LYS A 547 8.99 29.23 -25.77
CA LYS A 547 7.98 28.46 -26.57
C LYS A 547 8.69 27.38 -27.41
N GLY A 548 8.08 26.19 -27.62
CA GLY A 548 8.57 25.09 -28.47
C GLY A 548 7.76 24.89 -29.78
N PRO A 549 8.25 24.12 -30.78
CA PRO A 549 7.63 24.02 -32.12
C PRO A 549 6.85 22.72 -32.40
N ASP A 550 6.01 22.83 -33.45
CA ASP A 550 4.96 21.94 -33.97
C ASP A 550 5.38 20.68 -34.78
N GLN A 551 4.34 19.88 -35.07
CA GLN A 551 4.17 18.58 -35.75
C GLN A 551 4.53 18.52 -37.26
N ASP A 552 5.12 17.40 -37.69
CA ASP A 552 4.87 16.61 -38.94
C ASP A 552 6.11 15.77 -39.36
N GLY A 553 5.97 14.44 -39.52
CA GLY A 553 6.95 13.61 -40.26
C GLY A 553 7.04 12.11 -39.95
N GLY A 554 6.81 11.27 -40.98
CA GLY A 554 6.92 9.80 -41.08
C GLY A 554 7.75 9.00 -40.06
N LEU A 555 7.14 7.96 -39.51
CA LEU A 555 7.74 7.03 -38.56
C LEU A 555 8.77 6.08 -39.23
N TYR A 556 10.02 6.18 -38.77
CA TYR A 556 11.17 5.26 -38.97
C TYR A 556 11.87 5.24 -40.34
N GLU A 557 12.57 6.32 -40.70
CA GLU A 557 13.61 6.27 -41.74
C GLU A 557 15.00 5.88 -41.20
N ASN A 558 15.26 5.97 -39.89
CA ASN A 558 16.60 5.78 -39.33
C ASN A 558 16.70 4.63 -38.29
N LEU A 559 16.97 3.40 -38.75
CA LEU A 559 17.23 2.24 -37.88
C LEU A 559 18.43 2.46 -36.93
N ASP A 560 19.39 3.29 -37.34
CA ASP A 560 20.61 3.51 -36.57
C ASP A 560 20.31 4.29 -35.27
N ASP A 561 19.37 5.23 -35.30
CA ASP A 561 18.95 5.98 -34.11
C ASP A 561 18.30 5.07 -33.07
N LEU A 562 17.39 4.19 -33.53
CA LEU A 562 16.74 3.19 -32.67
C LEU A 562 17.77 2.21 -32.08
N LYS A 563 18.74 1.77 -32.88
CA LYS A 563 19.82 0.88 -32.44
C LYS A 563 20.71 1.55 -31.39
N GLN A 564 21.14 2.78 -31.63
CA GLN A 564 21.98 3.53 -30.69
C GLN A 564 21.26 3.78 -29.37
N HIS A 565 19.99 4.19 -29.43
CA HIS A 565 19.16 4.39 -28.25
C HIS A 565 19.04 3.11 -27.42
N LEU A 566 18.66 1.99 -28.04
CA LEU A 566 18.50 0.72 -27.33
C LEU A 566 19.82 0.17 -26.78
N ALA A 567 20.94 0.35 -27.49
CA ALA A 567 22.25 -0.06 -26.98
C ALA A 567 22.62 0.72 -25.70
N ALA A 568 22.37 2.04 -25.67
CA ALA A 568 22.60 2.85 -24.48
C ALA A 568 21.70 2.44 -23.31
N VAL A 569 20.41 2.20 -23.59
CA VAL A 569 19.42 1.74 -22.61
C VAL A 569 19.80 0.38 -22.02
N LEU A 570 20.18 -0.59 -22.85
CA LEU A 570 20.61 -1.92 -22.40
C LEU A 570 21.90 -1.88 -21.58
N SER A 571 22.82 -0.96 -21.88
CA SER A 571 23.99 -0.69 -21.04
C SER A 571 23.61 -0.14 -19.66
N GLY A 572 22.58 0.71 -19.58
CA GLY A 572 22.00 1.15 -18.31
C GLY A 572 21.36 -0.02 -17.53
N LEU A 573 20.63 -0.87 -18.24
CA LEU A 573 19.93 -2.02 -17.66
C LEU A 573 20.91 -3.08 -17.11
N SER A 574 22.02 -3.35 -17.80
CA SER A 574 23.06 -4.29 -17.34
C SER A 574 23.80 -3.80 -16.09
N LYS A 575 24.01 -2.48 -15.96
CA LYS A 575 24.54 -1.90 -14.71
C LYS A 575 23.62 -2.15 -13.52
N ARG A 576 22.30 -2.08 -13.74
CA ARG A 576 21.28 -2.33 -12.70
C ARG A 576 21.15 -3.80 -12.36
N PHE A 577 21.22 -4.66 -13.37
CA PHE A 577 21.07 -6.11 -13.26
C PHE A 577 22.28 -6.81 -13.92
N PRO A 578 23.42 -6.95 -13.22
CA PRO A 578 24.65 -7.50 -13.78
C PRO A 578 24.56 -8.95 -14.27
N PHE A 579 23.49 -9.67 -13.95
CA PHE A 579 23.27 -11.01 -14.50
C PHE A 579 22.69 -10.98 -15.93
N LEU A 580 22.15 -9.85 -16.41
CA LEU A 580 21.53 -9.78 -17.74
C LEU A 580 22.55 -9.90 -18.88
N ASN A 581 23.76 -9.38 -18.69
CA ASN A 581 24.84 -9.54 -19.66
C ASN A 581 25.70 -10.79 -19.39
N GLY A 582 25.25 -11.64 -18.47
CA GLY A 582 25.88 -12.89 -18.09
C GLY A 582 25.58 -14.04 -19.05
N SER A 583 26.38 -15.09 -18.91
CA SER A 583 26.23 -16.36 -19.60
C SER A 583 25.93 -17.47 -18.59
N ILE A 584 25.07 -18.42 -18.96
CA ILE A 584 24.67 -19.57 -18.14
C ILE A 584 25.49 -20.79 -18.55
N PHE A 585 26.02 -21.49 -17.55
CA PHE A 585 26.85 -22.68 -17.72
C PHE A 585 26.34 -23.84 -16.87
N LEU A 586 26.55 -25.07 -17.34
CA LEU A 586 26.47 -26.28 -16.51
C LEU A 586 27.74 -26.41 -15.67
N LEU A 587 27.60 -26.75 -14.38
CA LEU A 587 28.75 -27.02 -13.52
C LEU A 587 29.38 -28.36 -13.89
N ALA A 588 30.69 -28.34 -14.19
CA ALA A 588 31.43 -29.53 -14.62
C ALA A 588 31.62 -30.57 -13.51
N ASP A 589 31.64 -30.13 -12.25
CA ASP A 589 31.87 -30.93 -11.04
C ASP A 589 30.60 -31.32 -10.29
N GLN A 590 29.43 -30.78 -10.69
CA GLN A 590 28.12 -31.05 -10.08
C GLN A 590 27.03 -31.23 -11.14
N PRO A 591 26.76 -32.48 -11.56
CA PRO A 591 25.74 -32.78 -12.56
C PRO A 591 24.36 -32.22 -12.17
N GLY A 592 23.71 -31.54 -13.10
CA GLY A 592 22.38 -30.95 -12.90
C GLY A 592 22.34 -29.57 -12.25
N TYR A 593 23.50 -29.00 -11.90
CA TYR A 593 23.60 -27.64 -11.35
C TYR A 593 24.07 -26.62 -12.40
N LEU A 594 23.54 -25.40 -12.28
CA LEU A 594 23.79 -24.29 -13.19
C LEU A 594 24.49 -23.15 -12.47
N THR A 595 25.31 -22.39 -13.19
CA THR A 595 25.87 -21.12 -12.71
C THR A 595 25.70 -20.03 -13.77
N ILE A 596 25.77 -18.77 -13.32
CA ILE A 596 25.71 -17.59 -14.18
C ILE A 596 26.94 -16.71 -13.96
N SER A 597 27.62 -16.33 -15.03
CA SER A 597 28.64 -15.28 -14.97
C SER A 597 27.96 -13.91 -14.74
N THR A 598 28.53 -13.08 -13.86
CA THR A 598 27.96 -11.75 -13.52
C THR A 598 28.92 -10.60 -13.83
N ASN A 599 30.06 -10.90 -14.44
CA ASN A 599 31.15 -9.96 -14.74
C ASN A 599 31.68 -10.14 -16.17
N ASP A 600 30.84 -10.62 -17.10
CA ASP A 600 31.24 -10.64 -18.50
C ASP A 600 31.33 -9.18 -18.99
N GLN A 601 32.47 -8.77 -19.57
CA GLN A 601 32.61 -7.46 -20.23
C GLN A 601 31.78 -7.35 -21.53
N LYS A 602 30.79 -8.23 -21.72
CA LYS A 602 29.94 -8.30 -22.89
C LYS A 602 28.71 -7.42 -22.67
N ASP A 603 28.21 -6.84 -23.75
CA ASP A 603 26.91 -6.17 -23.76
C ASP A 603 25.77 -7.19 -23.83
N ILE A 604 24.58 -6.79 -23.39
CA ILE A 604 23.35 -7.58 -23.61
C ILE A 604 23.15 -7.73 -25.13
N PRO A 605 22.99 -8.95 -25.66
CA PRO A 605 22.79 -9.14 -27.10
C PRO A 605 21.52 -8.41 -27.60
N LEU A 606 21.71 -7.58 -28.62
CA LEU A 606 20.65 -6.84 -29.31
C LEU A 606 20.66 -7.21 -30.81
N LYS A 607 19.55 -7.77 -31.31
CA LYS A 607 19.39 -8.13 -32.74
C LYS A 607 18.32 -7.26 -33.38
N LEU A 608 18.61 -6.63 -34.52
CA LEU A 608 17.65 -5.86 -35.30
C LEU A 608 17.38 -6.57 -36.62
N PHE A 609 16.09 -6.72 -36.94
CA PHE A 609 15.63 -7.32 -38.18
C PHE A 609 14.73 -6.33 -38.91
N ASP A 610 15.08 -5.97 -40.14
CA ASP A 610 14.18 -5.27 -41.06
C ASP A 610 13.40 -6.31 -41.84
N GLN A 611 12.13 -6.52 -41.46
CA GLN A 611 11.24 -7.52 -42.04
C GLN A 611 10.01 -6.87 -42.69
N ARG A 612 10.07 -5.59 -43.04
CA ARG A 612 8.97 -4.86 -43.70
C ARG A 612 8.48 -5.55 -44.97
N ALA A 613 9.39 -6.19 -45.71
CA ALA A 613 9.08 -6.90 -46.95
C ALA A 613 8.98 -8.43 -46.81
N SER A 614 9.38 -9.00 -45.67
CA SER A 614 9.58 -10.45 -45.50
C SER A 614 8.78 -11.09 -44.37
N PHE A 615 8.15 -10.29 -43.51
CA PHE A 615 7.24 -10.80 -42.49
C PHE A 615 5.82 -10.86 -43.05
N ASP A 616 5.19 -12.03 -42.96
CA ASP A 616 3.88 -12.29 -43.57
C ASP A 616 2.74 -11.44 -42.99
N TRP A 617 2.98 -10.73 -41.90
CA TRP A 617 2.00 -9.92 -41.19
C TRP A 617 2.38 -8.44 -41.19
N THR A 618 1.54 -7.59 -41.78
CA THR A 618 1.67 -6.14 -41.58
C THR A 618 1.08 -5.74 -40.22
N TYR A 619 1.54 -4.63 -39.65
CA TYR A 619 1.07 -4.15 -38.35
C TYR A 619 -0.45 -3.85 -38.37
N ASN A 620 -0.93 -3.26 -39.45
CA ASN A 620 -2.35 -3.01 -39.66
C ASN A 620 -3.17 -4.31 -39.74
N LEU A 621 -2.63 -5.38 -40.34
CA LEU A 621 -3.29 -6.68 -40.38
C LEU A 621 -3.36 -7.31 -38.99
N LEU A 622 -2.25 -7.25 -38.23
CA LEU A 622 -2.21 -7.71 -36.84
C LEU A 622 -3.26 -7.00 -36.00
N LYS A 623 -3.31 -5.66 -36.07
CA LYS A 623 -4.27 -4.84 -35.32
C LYS A 623 -5.72 -5.17 -35.69
N ARG A 624 -6.03 -5.33 -36.98
CA ARG A 624 -7.37 -5.72 -37.45
C ARG A 624 -7.79 -7.12 -37.00
N GLN A 625 -6.85 -8.05 -36.82
CA GLN A 625 -7.13 -9.42 -36.38
C GLN A 625 -6.91 -9.66 -34.88
N GLY A 626 -6.69 -8.60 -34.08
CA GLY A 626 -6.49 -8.73 -32.63
C GLY A 626 -5.18 -9.42 -32.23
N PHE A 627 -4.14 -9.31 -33.05
CA PHE A 627 -2.82 -9.88 -32.82
C PHE A 627 -2.87 -11.40 -32.56
N PRO A 628 -3.24 -12.23 -33.55
CA PRO A 628 -3.48 -13.66 -33.35
C PRO A 628 -2.20 -14.40 -32.96
N ALA A 629 -2.30 -15.43 -32.10
CA ALA A 629 -1.14 -16.19 -31.63
C ALA A 629 -0.27 -16.75 -32.76
N LYS A 630 -0.88 -17.23 -33.85
CA LYS A 630 -0.16 -17.78 -35.02
C LYS A 630 0.87 -16.81 -35.63
N ALA A 631 0.65 -15.49 -35.51
CA ALA A 631 1.61 -14.51 -36.02
C ALA A 631 2.93 -14.48 -35.24
N PHE A 632 2.95 -15.02 -34.02
CA PHE A 632 4.10 -15.05 -33.11
C PHE A 632 4.64 -16.47 -32.91
N VAL A 633 4.24 -17.41 -33.78
CA VAL A 633 4.70 -18.78 -33.77
C VAL A 633 5.34 -19.13 -35.10
N ASP A 634 6.66 -19.15 -35.11
CA ASP A 634 7.48 -19.42 -36.29
C ASP A 634 8.93 -19.77 -35.87
N ALA A 635 9.64 -20.52 -36.68
CA ALA A 635 11.04 -20.90 -36.43
C ALA A 635 11.96 -19.67 -36.26
N SER A 636 11.63 -18.52 -36.85
CA SER A 636 12.40 -17.29 -36.68
C SER A 636 12.38 -16.74 -35.25
N PHE A 637 11.43 -17.14 -34.40
CA PHE A 637 11.40 -16.76 -32.98
C PHE A 637 12.19 -17.71 -32.08
N ASP A 638 12.72 -18.83 -32.61
CA ASP A 638 13.58 -19.74 -31.86
C ASP A 638 14.98 -19.17 -31.66
N LEU A 639 15.63 -19.57 -30.56
CA LEU A 639 16.99 -19.17 -30.25
C LEU A 639 17.96 -20.34 -30.47
N PRO A 640 19.11 -20.12 -31.12
CA PRO A 640 20.04 -21.19 -31.52
C PRO A 640 20.91 -21.70 -30.35
N TYR A 641 20.46 -21.51 -29.11
CA TYR A 641 21.23 -21.87 -27.93
C TYR A 641 20.87 -23.28 -27.45
N ARG A 642 21.88 -24.09 -27.19
CA ARG A 642 21.75 -25.40 -26.53
C ARG A 642 22.77 -25.44 -25.40
N LEU A 643 22.31 -25.81 -24.21
CA LEU A 643 23.15 -25.88 -23.04
C LEU A 643 23.76 -27.28 -22.94
N GLU A 644 25.06 -27.40 -23.15
CA GLU A 644 25.78 -28.68 -23.22
C GLU A 644 26.80 -28.80 -22.08
N GLU A 645 27.02 -30.03 -21.60
CA GLU A 645 28.03 -30.30 -20.57
C GLU A 645 29.42 -29.96 -21.13
N SER A 646 30.17 -29.10 -20.44
CA SER A 646 31.46 -28.55 -20.92
C SER A 646 31.36 -27.69 -22.20
N GLY A 647 30.16 -27.29 -22.62
CA GLY A 647 29.94 -26.38 -23.75
C GLY A 647 30.19 -24.90 -23.41
N GLU A 648 30.12 -24.04 -24.43
CA GLU A 648 30.13 -22.59 -24.21
C GLU A 648 28.86 -22.14 -23.50
N GLY A 649 28.98 -21.12 -22.64
CA GLY A 649 27.84 -20.57 -21.93
C GLY A 649 26.87 -19.83 -22.84
N ILE A 650 25.58 -19.92 -22.54
CA ILE A 650 24.51 -19.29 -23.34
C ILE A 650 24.05 -17.97 -22.70
N PRO A 651 23.58 -16.98 -23.46
CA PRO A 651 23.13 -15.71 -22.89
C PRO A 651 21.99 -15.88 -21.88
N ALA A 652 22.07 -15.17 -20.76
CA ALA A 652 21.01 -15.13 -19.77
C ALA A 652 19.77 -14.35 -20.24
N PHE A 653 19.99 -13.28 -21.01
CA PHE A 653 18.99 -12.35 -21.50
C PHE A 653 19.40 -11.76 -22.86
N GLU A 654 18.46 -11.58 -23.78
CA GLU A 654 18.69 -10.88 -25.06
C GLU A 654 17.43 -10.17 -25.57
N VAL A 655 17.61 -9.16 -26.44
CA VAL A 655 16.53 -8.34 -27.00
C VAL A 655 16.57 -8.37 -28.53
N HIS A 656 15.42 -8.59 -29.15
CA HIS A 656 15.27 -8.57 -30.60
C HIS A 656 14.28 -7.47 -31.00
N VAL A 657 14.60 -6.69 -32.02
CA VAL A 657 13.69 -5.68 -32.59
C VAL A 657 13.40 -6.06 -34.02
N ARG A 658 12.12 -6.16 -34.37
CA ARG A 658 11.67 -6.45 -35.74
C ARG A 658 10.84 -5.29 -36.25
N LEU A 659 11.33 -4.63 -37.28
CA LEU A 659 10.55 -3.64 -38.02
C LEU A 659 9.72 -4.38 -39.06
N ILE A 660 8.41 -4.17 -39.01
CA ILE A 660 7.44 -4.76 -39.93
C ILE A 660 6.68 -3.64 -40.64
N ASP A 661 5.99 -3.95 -41.72
CA ASP A 661 5.25 -2.93 -42.46
C ASP A 661 4.21 -2.25 -41.57
N GLY A 662 4.39 -0.95 -41.34
CA GLY A 662 3.54 -0.11 -40.48
C GLY A 662 3.76 -0.21 -38.97
N GLY A 663 4.83 -0.87 -38.47
CA GLY A 663 5.09 -0.89 -37.03
C GLY A 663 6.32 -1.70 -36.56
N LEU A 664 6.39 -1.94 -35.25
CA LEU A 664 7.56 -2.55 -34.58
C LEU A 664 7.14 -3.65 -33.62
N LEU A 665 7.89 -4.76 -33.59
CA LEU A 665 7.79 -5.83 -32.59
C LEU A 665 9.06 -5.83 -31.72
N LEU A 666 8.89 -5.74 -30.41
CA LEU A 666 9.97 -5.84 -29.42
C LEU A 666 9.93 -7.22 -28.75
N GLY A 667 10.90 -8.07 -29.07
CA GLY A 667 11.10 -9.39 -28.48
C GLY A 667 12.07 -9.34 -27.30
N ILE A 668 11.65 -9.87 -26.15
CA ILE A 668 12.44 -9.92 -24.92
C ILE A 668 12.59 -11.39 -24.52
N TYR A 669 13.82 -11.87 -24.44
CA TYR A 669 14.13 -13.27 -24.18
C TYR A 669 14.98 -13.38 -22.92
N GLY A 670 14.59 -14.25 -21.99
CA GLY A 670 15.39 -14.57 -20.80
C GLY A 670 15.27 -16.04 -20.42
N HIS A 671 16.36 -16.61 -19.94
CA HIS A 671 16.40 -18.03 -19.60
C HIS A 671 15.60 -18.33 -18.31
N HIS A 672 14.71 -19.32 -18.36
CA HIS A 672 13.70 -19.55 -17.32
C HIS A 672 14.29 -20.01 -15.96
N SER A 673 15.54 -20.49 -15.91
CA SER A 673 16.24 -20.77 -14.63
C SER A 673 16.51 -19.50 -13.81
N ILE A 674 16.51 -18.34 -14.44
CA ILE A 674 16.79 -17.04 -13.80
C ILE A 674 15.50 -16.25 -13.63
N PHE A 675 14.61 -16.33 -14.62
CA PHE A 675 13.40 -15.54 -14.71
C PHE A 675 12.16 -16.38 -14.44
N ASP A 676 11.31 -15.88 -13.54
CA ASP A 676 9.88 -16.12 -13.59
C ASP A 676 9.16 -14.85 -14.10
N ALA A 677 7.83 -14.91 -14.20
CA ALA A 677 7.02 -13.79 -14.67
C ALA A 677 7.20 -12.52 -13.81
N SER A 678 7.28 -12.67 -12.48
CA SER A 678 7.45 -11.55 -11.54
C SER A 678 8.77 -10.82 -11.75
N ARG A 679 9.88 -11.58 -11.83
CA ARG A 679 11.21 -11.00 -12.05
C ARG A 679 11.36 -10.39 -13.44
N MET A 680 10.79 -11.03 -14.45
CA MET A 680 10.81 -10.52 -15.82
C MET A 680 9.98 -9.24 -15.95
N ASP A 681 8.80 -9.13 -15.32
CA ASP A 681 8.00 -7.90 -15.27
C ASP A 681 8.80 -6.72 -14.70
N MET A 682 9.53 -6.93 -13.60
CA MET A 682 10.42 -5.92 -13.03
C MET A 682 11.48 -5.44 -14.03
N VAL A 683 12.14 -6.37 -14.73
CA VAL A 683 13.16 -6.02 -15.75
C VAL A 683 12.54 -5.27 -16.92
N ILE A 684 11.35 -5.68 -17.39
CA ILE A 684 10.64 -5.01 -18.49
C ILE A 684 10.24 -3.58 -18.11
N ARG A 685 9.72 -3.36 -16.89
CA ARG A 685 9.37 -2.01 -16.41
C ARG A 685 10.59 -1.10 -16.32
N CYS A 686 11.70 -1.59 -15.77
CA CYS A 686 12.95 -0.84 -15.72
C CYS A 686 13.48 -0.55 -17.13
N PHE A 687 13.38 -1.52 -18.03
CA PHE A 687 13.78 -1.34 -19.43
C PHE A 687 12.95 -0.24 -20.10
N ALA A 688 11.63 -0.28 -19.98
CA ALA A 688 10.73 0.75 -20.50
C ALA A 688 11.02 2.14 -19.93
N ASP A 689 11.26 2.26 -18.62
CA ASP A 689 11.61 3.53 -17.98
C ASP A 689 12.91 4.13 -18.52
N LEU A 690 13.94 3.29 -18.72
CA LEU A 690 15.21 3.75 -19.28
C LEU A 690 15.10 4.18 -20.75
N THR A 691 14.10 3.71 -21.50
CA THR A 691 13.85 4.26 -22.85
C THR A 691 13.41 5.73 -22.80
N LYS A 692 12.74 6.17 -21.72
CA LYS A 692 12.32 7.57 -21.54
C LYS A 692 13.47 8.45 -21.06
N ASP A 693 14.24 7.94 -20.11
CA ASP A 693 15.40 8.63 -19.56
C ASP A 693 16.55 7.64 -19.31
N PRO A 694 17.50 7.53 -20.26
CA PRO A 694 18.67 6.67 -20.12
C PRO A 694 19.61 7.08 -18.97
N SER A 695 19.47 8.30 -18.44
CA SER A 695 20.28 8.83 -17.34
C SER A 695 19.66 8.64 -15.96
N LYS A 696 18.40 8.19 -15.90
CA LYS A 696 17.65 7.97 -14.66
C LYS A 696 18.43 7.07 -13.73
N THR A 697 18.77 7.58 -12.55
CA THR A 697 19.42 6.82 -11.50
C THR A 697 18.35 5.95 -10.84
N LEU A 698 18.28 4.68 -11.21
CA LEU A 698 17.27 3.76 -10.69
C LEU A 698 17.68 3.27 -9.29
N ASP A 699 16.93 3.67 -8.25
CA ASP A 699 17.20 3.30 -6.86
C ASP A 699 17.14 1.78 -6.63
N VAL A 700 18.03 1.28 -5.77
CA VAL A 700 18.27 -0.13 -5.45
C VAL A 700 18.23 -0.36 -3.94
N SER A 701 17.05 -0.23 -3.33
CA SER A 701 16.83 -0.86 -2.04
C SER A 701 16.85 -2.39 -2.20
N SER A 702 18.01 -2.97 -1.85
CA SER A 702 18.26 -4.39 -1.56
C SER A 702 18.00 -5.42 -2.68
N LEU A 703 18.94 -5.51 -3.63
CA LEU A 703 19.30 -6.81 -4.22
C LEU A 703 20.02 -7.64 -3.16
N THR A 704 19.33 -8.07 -2.10
CA THR A 704 19.88 -9.07 -1.20
C THR A 704 20.09 -10.33 -2.04
N ARG A 705 21.36 -10.67 -2.31
CA ARG A 705 21.70 -11.97 -2.89
C ARG A 705 21.19 -13.00 -1.90
N LEU A 706 20.05 -13.61 -2.17
CA LEU A 706 19.74 -14.91 -1.63
C LEU A 706 20.79 -15.86 -2.18
N ASN A 707 21.83 -16.07 -1.39
CA ASN A 707 22.72 -17.18 -1.62
C ASN A 707 21.87 -18.45 -1.41
N GLY A 708 21.85 -19.34 -2.39
CA GLY A 708 21.17 -20.64 -2.25
C GLY A 708 21.64 -21.41 -0.99
N ALA A 709 22.84 -21.11 -0.48
CA ALA A 709 23.35 -21.62 0.78
C ALA A 709 22.64 -21.07 2.03
N THR A 710 22.08 -19.85 2.01
CA THR A 710 21.39 -19.23 3.16
C THR A 710 19.99 -19.83 3.34
N LEU A 711 19.26 -20.09 2.24
CA LEU A 711 18.05 -20.92 2.24
C LEU A 711 18.36 -22.39 2.59
N ALA A 712 19.58 -22.87 2.31
CA ALA A 712 20.01 -24.23 2.66
C ALA A 712 20.40 -24.41 4.13
N ALA A 713 20.81 -23.35 4.83
CA ALA A 713 21.28 -23.41 6.21
C ALA A 713 20.15 -23.21 7.25
N ALA A 714 19.01 -22.63 6.87
CA ALA A 714 18.02 -22.17 7.84
C ALA A 714 17.11 -23.28 8.38
N HIS A 715 16.80 -24.34 7.63
CA HIS A 715 15.79 -25.33 8.03
C HIS A 715 16.23 -26.74 7.62
N VAL A 716 16.82 -27.50 8.54
CA VAL A 716 17.00 -28.96 8.36
C VAL A 716 16.63 -29.69 9.66
N PRO A 717 15.37 -30.12 9.81
CA PRO A 717 15.02 -31.25 10.67
C PRO A 717 15.68 -32.54 10.14
N LEU A 718 15.82 -33.57 10.98
CA LEU A 718 16.24 -34.92 10.57
C LEU A 718 15.42 -35.39 9.36
N ALA A 719 16.08 -35.60 8.22
CA ALA A 719 15.39 -35.76 6.94
C ALA A 719 14.64 -37.12 6.84
N PRO A 720 13.36 -37.11 6.41
CA PRO A 720 12.61 -38.32 6.08
C PRO A 720 13.17 -39.08 4.85
N ASP A 721 12.74 -40.33 4.65
CA ASP A 721 13.19 -41.18 3.52
C ASP A 721 12.77 -40.60 2.14
N LEU A 722 13.50 -40.94 1.07
CA LEU A 722 13.18 -40.44 -0.29
C LEU A 722 11.78 -40.84 -0.74
N ASN A 723 11.30 -42.04 -0.38
CA ASN A 723 9.95 -42.49 -0.74
C ASN A 723 8.87 -41.68 0.00
N GLU A 724 9.14 -41.28 1.24
CA GLU A 724 8.24 -40.42 2.02
C GLU A 724 8.15 -39.03 1.39
N LEU A 725 9.30 -38.45 0.99
CA LEU A 725 9.33 -37.16 0.29
C LEU A 725 8.59 -37.21 -1.05
N LEU A 726 8.75 -38.28 -1.84
CA LEU A 726 8.00 -38.47 -3.09
C LEU A 726 6.50 -38.61 -2.84
N SER A 727 6.08 -39.28 -1.76
CA SER A 727 4.65 -39.42 -1.42
C SER A 727 3.98 -38.08 -1.05
N ARG A 728 4.76 -37.13 -0.53
CA ARG A 728 4.31 -35.76 -0.19
C ARG A 728 4.44 -34.76 -1.35
N CYS A 729 5.07 -35.19 -2.44
CA CYS A 729 5.32 -34.39 -3.65
C CYS A 729 4.72 -35.10 -4.88
N PRO A 730 3.39 -35.31 -4.93
CA PRO A 730 2.73 -36.11 -5.96
C PRO A 730 2.86 -35.55 -7.39
N GLU A 731 3.27 -34.30 -7.54
CA GLU A 731 3.58 -33.68 -8.82
C GLU A 731 4.95 -34.10 -9.40
N TYR A 732 5.78 -34.78 -8.61
CA TYR A 732 7.12 -35.19 -8.98
C TYR A 732 7.27 -36.73 -9.02
N ARG A 733 8.16 -37.20 -9.90
CA ARG A 733 8.53 -38.62 -10.04
C ARG A 733 10.03 -38.78 -10.23
N LEU A 734 10.54 -39.98 -9.95
CA LEU A 734 11.88 -40.37 -10.35
C LEU A 734 11.93 -40.75 -11.83
N LEU A 735 12.96 -40.28 -12.53
CA LEU A 735 13.28 -40.60 -13.90
C LEU A 735 14.36 -41.69 -13.97
N SER A 736 14.34 -42.49 -15.02
CA SER A 736 15.39 -43.46 -15.33
C SER A 736 16.65 -42.82 -15.90
N SER A 737 16.57 -41.56 -16.33
CA SER A 737 17.67 -40.76 -16.89
C SER A 737 17.56 -39.29 -16.43
N PRO A 738 18.69 -38.55 -16.36
CA PRO A 738 18.73 -37.21 -15.79
C PRO A 738 18.25 -36.14 -16.81
N LEU A 739 16.94 -36.09 -17.06
CA LEU A 739 16.32 -35.18 -18.03
C LEU A 739 15.49 -34.04 -17.40
N GLY A 740 15.31 -34.05 -16.07
CA GLY A 740 14.52 -33.06 -15.34
C GLY A 740 15.25 -31.73 -15.04
N PRO A 741 14.70 -30.89 -14.13
CA PRO A 741 13.52 -31.12 -13.28
C PRO A 741 12.18 -30.79 -13.93
N THR A 742 12.18 -30.15 -15.10
CA THR A 742 10.97 -29.64 -15.78
C THR A 742 10.42 -30.61 -16.83
N GLN A 743 10.97 -31.81 -16.93
CA GLN A 743 10.56 -32.79 -17.93
C GLN A 743 9.23 -33.42 -17.52
N PHE A 744 8.20 -33.23 -18.34
CA PHE A 744 6.91 -33.89 -18.24
C PHE A 744 7.02 -35.38 -18.53
N ARG A 745 6.05 -36.14 -18.00
CA ARG A 745 5.86 -37.54 -18.38
C ARG A 745 5.63 -37.59 -19.90
N PRO A 746 6.35 -38.44 -20.65
CA PRO A 746 6.14 -38.56 -22.09
C PRO A 746 4.71 -39.05 -22.36
N PRO A 747 4.07 -38.55 -23.44
CA PRO A 747 2.73 -38.96 -23.80
C PRO A 747 2.70 -40.45 -24.14
N THR A 748 1.59 -41.11 -23.83
CA THR A 748 1.36 -42.54 -24.11
C THR A 748 1.15 -42.88 -25.59
N ILE A 749 1.21 -41.89 -26.49
CA ILE A 749 0.94 -42.02 -27.92
C ILE A 749 2.25 -41.94 -28.72
N ASP A 750 2.47 -42.88 -29.65
CA ASP A 750 3.72 -43.05 -30.42
C ASP A 750 4.09 -41.87 -31.35
N LYS A 751 3.14 -40.99 -31.69
CA LYS A 751 3.39 -39.79 -32.50
C LYS A 751 2.63 -38.59 -31.93
N PRO A 752 3.31 -37.47 -31.59
CA PRO A 752 2.64 -36.28 -31.09
C PRO A 752 1.74 -35.69 -32.19
N PRO A 753 0.48 -35.35 -31.88
CA PRO A 753 -0.43 -34.73 -32.85
C PRO A 753 0.05 -33.33 -33.24
N GLU A 754 -0.39 -32.85 -34.40
CA GLU A 754 -0.17 -31.45 -34.78
C GLU A 754 -0.96 -30.54 -33.83
N ASN A 755 -0.25 -29.66 -33.12
CA ASN A 755 -0.85 -28.73 -32.16
C ASN A 755 -1.11 -27.36 -32.79
N ILE A 756 -2.22 -26.75 -32.40
CA ILE A 756 -2.59 -25.38 -32.76
C ILE A 756 -2.92 -24.58 -31.50
N GLY A 757 -2.57 -23.30 -31.50
CA GLY A 757 -2.97 -22.35 -30.46
C GLY A 757 -4.02 -21.35 -30.94
N ARG A 758 -4.99 -21.07 -30.09
CA ARG A 758 -5.98 -19.99 -30.29
C ARG A 758 -6.08 -19.12 -29.05
N ILE A 759 -6.29 -17.83 -29.26
CA ILE A 759 -6.61 -16.89 -28.19
C ILE A 759 -8.13 -16.83 -28.11
N PHE A 760 -8.65 -16.89 -26.90
CA PHE A 760 -10.07 -16.73 -26.62
C PHE A 760 -10.26 -15.52 -25.71
N VAL A 761 -11.27 -14.71 -26.01
CA VAL A 761 -11.60 -13.48 -25.28
C VAL A 761 -12.77 -13.75 -24.35
N ILE A 762 -12.56 -13.56 -23.05
CA ILE A 762 -13.59 -13.66 -22.02
C ILE A 762 -13.83 -12.25 -21.47
N GLN A 763 -15.09 -11.79 -21.51
CA GLN A 763 -15.43 -10.45 -21.04
C GLN A 763 -15.29 -10.36 -19.50
N ASP A 764 -14.82 -9.21 -19.00
CA ASP A 764 -14.65 -9.01 -17.56
C ASP A 764 -15.98 -9.14 -16.81
N GLN A 765 -17.08 -8.63 -17.39
CA GLN A 765 -18.42 -8.78 -16.84
C GLN A 765 -18.81 -10.26 -16.67
N THR A 766 -18.51 -11.11 -17.65
CA THR A 766 -18.78 -12.57 -17.57
C THR A 766 -18.05 -13.22 -16.40
N VAL A 767 -16.81 -12.80 -16.13
CA VAL A 767 -16.06 -13.30 -14.97
C VAL A 767 -16.66 -12.80 -13.66
N ARG A 768 -17.06 -11.53 -13.56
CA ARG A 768 -17.73 -10.99 -12.37
C ARG A 768 -19.04 -11.72 -12.08
N ASP A 769 -19.84 -11.97 -13.11
CA ASP A 769 -21.10 -12.71 -12.99
C ASP A 769 -20.85 -14.13 -12.49
N LEU A 770 -19.81 -14.81 -12.99
CA LEU A 770 -19.42 -16.12 -12.49
C LEU A 770 -18.96 -16.07 -11.03
N LYS A 771 -18.11 -15.10 -10.64
CA LYS A 771 -17.67 -14.94 -9.25
C LYS A 771 -18.85 -14.83 -8.30
N ASN A 772 -19.83 -14.00 -8.65
CA ASN A 772 -21.06 -13.85 -7.88
C ASN A 772 -21.82 -15.17 -7.77
N LYS A 773 -22.05 -15.88 -8.89
CA LYS A 773 -22.73 -17.19 -8.88
C LYS A 773 -22.01 -18.24 -8.02
N LEU A 774 -20.68 -18.31 -8.10
CA LEU A 774 -19.88 -19.26 -7.34
C LEU A 774 -19.85 -18.94 -5.84
N ALA A 775 -19.88 -17.65 -5.46
CA ALA A 775 -19.96 -17.24 -4.07
C ALA A 775 -21.24 -17.78 -3.38
N TYR A 776 -22.39 -17.73 -4.07
CA TYR A 776 -23.67 -18.21 -3.52
C TYR A 776 -23.77 -19.74 -3.37
N THR A 777 -22.87 -20.51 -3.96
CA THR A 777 -22.93 -21.99 -3.97
C THR A 777 -21.98 -22.66 -2.97
N ARG A 778 -21.11 -21.90 -2.29
CA ARG A 778 -20.24 -22.42 -1.21
C ARG A 778 -21.04 -22.47 0.10
N LEU A 779 -21.43 -23.68 0.51
CA LEU A 779 -22.28 -23.93 1.68
C LEU A 779 -21.59 -23.68 3.06
N ASP A 780 -20.26 -23.55 3.13
CA ASP A 780 -19.52 -23.53 4.42
C ASP A 780 -18.67 -22.26 4.70
N ASP A 781 -18.51 -21.33 3.75
CA ASP A 781 -17.70 -20.12 3.99
C ASP A 781 -18.12 -18.98 3.05
N SER A 782 -19.09 -18.17 3.48
CA SER A 782 -19.65 -17.06 2.69
C SER A 782 -18.69 -15.86 2.54
N LYS A 783 -17.45 -15.93 3.06
CA LYS A 783 -16.51 -14.81 3.14
C LYS A 783 -15.45 -14.74 2.03
N HIS A 784 -15.28 -15.79 1.22
CA HIS A 784 -14.23 -15.81 0.17
C HIS A 784 -14.80 -16.05 -1.23
N GLN A 785 -14.88 -14.97 -2.03
CA GLN A 785 -15.15 -15.04 -3.47
C GLN A 785 -13.94 -15.61 -4.23
N PRO A 786 -14.16 -16.44 -5.28
CA PRO A 786 -13.06 -16.98 -6.09
C PRO A 786 -12.33 -15.87 -6.86
N SER A 787 -11.01 -16.04 -7.01
CA SER A 787 -10.18 -15.08 -7.74
C SER A 787 -10.54 -15.05 -9.24
N THR A 788 -10.18 -13.98 -9.96
CA THR A 788 -10.32 -13.91 -11.42
C THR A 788 -9.60 -15.06 -12.11
N PHE A 789 -8.39 -15.39 -11.63
CA PHE A 789 -7.63 -16.52 -12.15
C PHE A 789 -8.38 -17.84 -11.92
N THR A 790 -8.91 -18.06 -10.72
CA THR A 790 -9.67 -19.27 -10.36
C THR A 790 -10.85 -19.47 -11.31
N CYS A 791 -11.63 -18.41 -11.60
CA CYS A 791 -12.74 -18.47 -12.54
C CYS A 791 -12.29 -18.80 -13.97
N LEU A 792 -11.28 -18.08 -14.48
CA LEU A 792 -10.75 -18.32 -15.83
C LEU A 792 -10.18 -19.74 -15.96
N ALA A 793 -9.43 -20.21 -14.96
CA ALA A 793 -8.85 -21.54 -14.94
C ALA A 793 -9.91 -22.63 -14.84
N ALA A 794 -10.95 -22.46 -14.01
CA ALA A 794 -12.03 -23.43 -13.86
C ALA A 794 -12.82 -23.63 -15.16
N ILE A 795 -13.24 -22.52 -15.81
CA ILE A 795 -13.94 -22.58 -17.11
C ILE A 795 -13.03 -23.22 -18.16
N THR A 796 -11.78 -22.75 -18.27
CA THR A 796 -10.84 -23.25 -19.28
C THR A 796 -10.57 -24.74 -19.09
N TRP A 797 -10.26 -25.18 -17.87
CA TRP A 797 -9.99 -26.58 -17.54
C TRP A 797 -11.16 -27.48 -17.90
N ALA A 798 -12.38 -27.10 -17.48
CA ALA A 798 -13.57 -27.89 -17.74
C ALA A 798 -13.81 -28.11 -19.24
N HIS A 799 -13.81 -27.02 -20.00
CA HIS A 799 -14.14 -27.07 -21.42
C HIS A 799 -13.03 -27.69 -22.27
N VAL A 800 -11.76 -27.48 -21.90
CA VAL A 800 -10.62 -28.17 -22.55
C VAL A 800 -10.68 -29.67 -22.29
N THR A 801 -10.91 -30.10 -21.04
CA THR A 801 -11.03 -31.53 -20.73
C THR A 801 -12.19 -32.16 -21.50
N LYS A 802 -13.37 -31.51 -21.57
CA LYS A 802 -14.50 -32.00 -22.38
C LYS A 802 -14.14 -32.14 -23.87
N ALA A 803 -13.47 -31.14 -24.44
CA ALA A 803 -13.09 -31.14 -25.85
C ALA A 803 -12.08 -32.25 -26.18
N ARG A 804 -11.08 -32.47 -25.30
CA ARG A 804 -10.07 -33.52 -25.47
C ARG A 804 -10.63 -34.93 -25.25
N VAL A 805 -11.57 -35.11 -24.32
CA VAL A 805 -12.26 -36.39 -24.14
C VAL A 805 -13.13 -36.71 -25.36
N ALA A 806 -13.76 -35.69 -25.97
CA ALA A 806 -14.59 -35.87 -27.15
C ALA A 806 -13.81 -36.17 -28.44
N SER A 807 -12.52 -35.84 -28.52
CA SER A 807 -11.66 -36.16 -29.66
C SER A 807 -11.01 -37.54 -29.59
N LEU A 808 -11.24 -38.32 -28.53
CA LEU A 808 -10.71 -39.68 -28.43
C LEU A 808 -11.53 -40.67 -29.26
N SER A 809 -10.84 -41.69 -29.80
CA SER A 809 -11.51 -42.89 -30.28
C SER A 809 -12.15 -43.66 -29.11
N SER A 810 -13.28 -44.32 -29.37
CA SER A 810 -14.15 -44.97 -28.37
C SER A 810 -13.53 -46.14 -27.57
N GLU A 811 -12.24 -46.43 -27.73
CA GLU A 811 -11.53 -47.58 -27.14
C GLU A 811 -10.50 -47.19 -26.05
N VAL A 812 -10.33 -45.90 -25.73
CA VAL A 812 -9.32 -45.45 -24.73
C VAL A 812 -9.91 -45.45 -23.31
N ALA A 813 -9.39 -46.31 -22.44
CA ALA A 813 -9.71 -46.28 -21.01
C ALA A 813 -9.05 -45.06 -20.35
N LEU A 814 -9.86 -44.16 -19.81
CA LEU A 814 -9.41 -42.94 -19.10
C LEU A 814 -9.44 -43.13 -17.58
N GLY A 815 -8.54 -42.42 -16.89
CA GLY A 815 -8.54 -42.34 -15.42
C GLY A 815 -9.83 -41.78 -14.83
N GLU A 816 -9.95 -41.85 -13.50
CA GLU A 816 -11.14 -41.37 -12.78
C GLU A 816 -11.07 -39.90 -12.40
N ASP A 817 -9.86 -39.34 -12.26
CA ASP A 817 -9.65 -37.96 -11.84
C ASP A 817 -9.02 -37.12 -12.96
N ALA A 818 -9.54 -35.92 -13.13
CA ALA A 818 -8.89 -34.86 -13.90
C ALA A 818 -7.95 -34.08 -12.99
N ARG A 819 -6.82 -33.64 -13.52
CA ARG A 819 -5.79 -32.90 -12.79
C ARG A 819 -5.45 -31.60 -13.50
N LEU A 820 -5.25 -30.54 -12.71
CA LEU A 820 -4.81 -29.23 -13.18
C LEU A 820 -3.54 -28.83 -12.46
N MET A 821 -2.44 -28.68 -13.20
CA MET A 821 -1.20 -28.13 -12.66
C MET A 821 -1.18 -26.61 -12.82
N ILE A 822 -0.88 -25.89 -11.73
CA ILE A 822 -0.96 -24.43 -11.63
C ILE A 822 0.41 -23.86 -11.24
N SER A 823 0.85 -22.79 -11.90
CA SER A 823 2.04 -22.05 -11.45
C SER A 823 1.69 -21.05 -10.33
N VAL A 824 2.37 -21.14 -9.18
CA VAL A 824 2.14 -20.26 -8.02
C VAL A 824 3.45 -19.60 -7.58
N ASP A 825 3.46 -18.27 -7.46
CA ASP A 825 4.57 -17.51 -6.85
C ASP A 825 4.51 -17.67 -5.33
N TRP A 826 5.54 -18.28 -4.74
CA TRP A 826 5.59 -18.58 -3.31
C TRP A 826 6.28 -17.49 -2.46
N ARG A 827 6.83 -16.41 -3.05
CA ARG A 827 7.57 -15.37 -2.30
C ARG A 827 6.76 -14.70 -1.20
N ARG A 828 5.44 -14.57 -1.39
CA ARG A 828 4.52 -13.91 -0.44
C ARG A 828 3.80 -14.89 0.49
N ARG A 829 4.13 -16.18 0.42
CA ARG A 829 3.37 -17.26 1.06
C ARG A 829 4.13 -17.99 2.17
N ILE A 830 5.40 -17.65 2.40
CA ILE A 830 6.24 -18.28 3.42
C ILE A 830 6.65 -17.26 4.51
N SER A 831 6.95 -17.76 5.70
CA SER A 831 7.19 -17.02 6.94
C SER A 831 8.62 -16.49 7.15
N THR A 832 9.58 -16.90 6.31
CA THR A 832 10.96 -16.39 6.35
C THR A 832 11.03 -14.92 5.91
N ASP A 833 11.99 -14.15 6.46
CA ASP A 833 12.19 -12.72 6.18
C ASP A 833 11.93 -12.40 4.70
N VAL A 834 11.02 -11.44 4.45
CA VAL A 834 10.50 -11.03 3.13
C VAL A 834 11.50 -11.34 2.02
N ILE A 835 11.30 -12.45 1.31
CA ILE A 835 12.08 -12.75 0.12
C ILE A 835 11.80 -11.62 -0.87
N SER A 836 12.83 -10.80 -1.10
CA SER A 836 12.74 -9.66 -1.99
C SER A 836 12.13 -10.08 -3.34
N SER A 837 11.27 -9.23 -3.90
CA SER A 837 10.76 -9.37 -5.27
C SER A 837 11.88 -9.49 -6.33
N SER A 838 13.11 -9.14 -5.96
CA SER A 838 14.31 -9.30 -6.79
C SER A 838 14.98 -10.68 -6.73
N ALA A 839 14.46 -11.63 -5.93
CA ALA A 839 14.98 -12.99 -5.85
C ALA A 839 14.83 -13.76 -7.18
N GLY A 840 15.64 -14.80 -7.40
CA GLY A 840 15.55 -15.69 -8.56
C GLY A 840 14.21 -16.42 -8.68
N ASN A 841 14.06 -17.31 -9.66
CA ASN A 841 12.80 -18.03 -9.91
C ASN A 841 12.22 -18.65 -8.62
N ALA A 842 10.98 -18.30 -8.29
CA ALA A 842 10.27 -18.75 -7.09
C ALA A 842 8.84 -19.23 -7.42
N ILE A 843 8.75 -20.18 -8.36
CA ILE A 843 7.49 -20.79 -8.78
C ILE A 843 7.34 -22.21 -8.20
N ALA A 844 6.15 -22.47 -7.65
CA ALA A 844 5.67 -23.78 -7.21
C ALA A 844 4.61 -24.30 -8.20
N LEU A 845 4.43 -25.63 -8.24
CA LEU A 845 3.53 -26.31 -9.18
C LEU A 845 2.51 -27.23 -8.48
N PRO A 846 1.63 -26.69 -7.60
CA PRO A 846 0.57 -27.50 -7.00
C PRO A 846 -0.38 -28.07 -8.06
N ILE A 847 -0.98 -29.22 -7.72
CA ILE A 847 -1.97 -29.91 -8.56
C ILE A 847 -3.34 -29.82 -7.88
N ALA A 848 -4.32 -29.26 -8.57
CA ALA A 848 -5.73 -29.43 -8.23
C ALA A 848 -6.27 -30.71 -8.88
N SER A 849 -7.16 -31.42 -8.20
CA SER A 849 -7.77 -32.64 -8.74
C SER A 849 -9.26 -32.69 -8.44
N VAL A 850 -10.04 -33.12 -9.44
CA VAL A 850 -11.48 -33.37 -9.31
C VAL A 850 -11.87 -34.60 -10.11
N ASN A 851 -12.95 -35.28 -9.72
CA ASN A 851 -13.43 -36.43 -10.48
C ASN A 851 -13.83 -36.04 -11.92
N LYS A 852 -13.53 -36.92 -12.88
CA LYS A 852 -13.87 -36.79 -14.30
C LYS A 852 -15.35 -36.48 -14.53
N SER A 853 -16.26 -37.07 -13.77
CA SER A 853 -17.70 -36.77 -13.88
C SER A 853 -18.02 -35.32 -13.47
N THR A 854 -17.32 -34.77 -12.48
CA THR A 854 -17.52 -33.40 -11.99
C THR A 854 -17.00 -32.39 -13.00
N ILE A 855 -15.78 -32.57 -13.52
CA ILE A 855 -15.20 -31.62 -14.48
C ILE A 855 -16.00 -31.61 -15.80
N LEU A 856 -16.55 -32.74 -16.23
CA LEU A 856 -17.42 -32.81 -17.42
C LEU A 856 -18.81 -32.20 -17.13
N ALA A 857 -19.34 -32.38 -15.91
CA ALA A 857 -20.61 -31.77 -15.49
C ALA A 857 -20.56 -30.24 -15.44
N ALA A 858 -19.38 -29.64 -15.22
CA ALA A 858 -19.17 -28.19 -15.30
C ALA A 858 -19.50 -27.62 -16.69
N CYS A 859 -19.53 -28.46 -17.74
CA CYS A 859 -19.89 -28.09 -19.09
C CYS A 859 -21.33 -28.49 -19.49
N SER A 860 -22.19 -28.77 -18.51
CA SER A 860 -23.60 -29.15 -18.74
C SER A 860 -24.43 -27.97 -19.25
N GLU A 861 -25.43 -28.24 -20.09
CA GLU A 861 -26.42 -27.23 -20.49
C GLU A 861 -27.39 -26.88 -19.35
N HIS A 862 -27.49 -27.73 -18.32
CA HIS A 862 -28.27 -27.46 -17.13
C HIS A 862 -27.49 -26.57 -16.15
N GLU A 863 -27.87 -25.29 -16.08
CA GLU A 863 -27.17 -24.25 -15.32
C GLU A 863 -26.88 -24.64 -13.86
N LYS A 864 -27.85 -25.27 -13.16
CA LYS A 864 -27.64 -25.71 -11.76
C LYS A 864 -26.53 -26.75 -11.62
N THR A 865 -26.50 -27.73 -12.52
CA THR A 865 -25.48 -28.78 -12.53
C THR A 865 -24.11 -28.20 -12.89
N ALA A 866 -24.06 -27.35 -13.93
CA ALA A 866 -22.84 -26.68 -14.36
C ALA A 866 -22.26 -25.77 -13.26
N CYS A 867 -23.09 -24.95 -12.62
CA CYS A 867 -22.65 -24.05 -11.55
C CYS A 867 -22.12 -24.81 -10.33
N ALA A 868 -22.82 -25.87 -9.89
CA ALA A 868 -22.37 -26.67 -8.75
C ALA A 868 -21.02 -27.37 -9.04
N ALA A 869 -20.86 -27.91 -10.24
CA ALA A 869 -19.61 -28.52 -10.67
C ALA A 869 -18.48 -27.48 -10.82
N LEU A 870 -18.75 -26.30 -11.41
CA LEU A 870 -17.78 -25.20 -11.49
C LEU A 870 -17.37 -24.70 -10.09
N ALA A 871 -18.28 -24.70 -9.11
CA ALA A 871 -17.96 -24.33 -7.73
C ALA A 871 -17.02 -25.35 -7.06
N ALA A 872 -17.24 -26.65 -7.31
CA ALA A 872 -16.34 -27.70 -6.85
C ALA A 872 -14.95 -27.59 -7.53
N THR A 873 -14.92 -27.38 -8.84
CA THR A 873 -13.69 -27.16 -9.60
C THR A 873 -12.91 -25.93 -9.10
N ALA A 874 -13.59 -24.79 -8.90
CA ALA A 874 -12.98 -23.57 -8.38
C ALA A 874 -12.44 -23.75 -6.95
N ARG A 875 -13.14 -24.52 -6.11
CA ARG A 875 -12.67 -24.86 -4.76
C ARG A 875 -11.38 -25.68 -4.80
N ALA A 876 -11.31 -26.71 -5.64
CA ALA A 876 -10.09 -27.52 -5.78
C ALA A 876 -8.89 -26.68 -6.26
N ILE A 877 -9.12 -25.68 -7.13
CA ILE A 877 -8.10 -24.73 -7.57
C ILE A 877 -7.62 -23.85 -6.41
N ASP A 878 -8.55 -23.24 -5.66
CA ASP A 878 -8.21 -22.38 -4.53
C ASP A 878 -7.46 -23.16 -3.44
N GLU A 879 -7.90 -24.38 -3.12
CA GLU A 879 -7.22 -25.27 -2.16
C GLU A 879 -5.79 -25.60 -2.61
N ALA A 880 -5.60 -25.96 -3.88
CA ALA A 880 -4.26 -26.22 -4.43
C ALA A 880 -3.36 -24.97 -4.34
N VAL A 881 -3.89 -23.78 -4.65
CA VAL A 881 -3.13 -22.52 -4.57
C VAL A 881 -2.80 -22.15 -3.11
N LEU A 882 -3.74 -22.34 -2.19
CA LEU A 882 -3.58 -22.06 -0.76
C LEU A 882 -2.66 -23.07 -0.07
N SER A 883 -2.52 -24.28 -0.60
CA SER A 883 -1.60 -25.30 -0.07
C SER A 883 -0.12 -24.94 -0.18
N VAL A 884 0.23 -23.91 -0.96
CA VAL A 884 1.61 -23.43 -1.09
C VAL A 884 1.96 -22.54 0.10
N ASP A 885 2.61 -23.13 1.10
CA ASP A 885 3.11 -22.50 2.33
C ASP A 885 4.58 -22.87 2.62
N ASP A 886 5.08 -22.58 3.82
CA ASP A 886 6.44 -22.94 4.25
C ASP A 886 6.72 -24.45 4.11
N ASP A 887 5.82 -25.32 4.60
CA ASP A 887 6.01 -26.79 4.55
C ASP A 887 6.02 -27.30 3.11
N PHE A 888 5.17 -26.73 2.24
CA PHE A 888 5.12 -27.07 0.83
C PHE A 888 6.49 -26.84 0.17
N VAL A 889 7.07 -25.65 0.36
CA VAL A 889 8.35 -25.26 -0.24
C VAL A 889 9.52 -26.06 0.36
N ASP A 890 9.53 -26.23 1.68
CA ASP A 890 10.59 -26.97 2.38
C ASP A 890 10.63 -28.45 1.98
N THR A 891 9.47 -29.09 1.88
CA THR A 891 9.37 -30.52 1.50
C THR A 891 9.93 -30.77 0.09
N ARG A 892 9.63 -29.89 -0.87
CA ARG A 892 10.11 -30.00 -2.26
C ARG A 892 11.59 -29.68 -2.36
N THR A 893 12.05 -28.68 -1.61
CA THR A 893 13.47 -28.36 -1.52
C THR A 893 14.26 -29.54 -0.94
N ALA A 894 13.71 -30.23 0.07
CA ALA A 894 14.29 -31.45 0.63
C ALA A 894 14.33 -32.60 -0.41
N LEU A 895 13.28 -32.79 -1.20
CA LEU A 895 13.24 -33.79 -2.28
C LEU A 895 14.39 -33.59 -3.29
N PHE A 896 14.56 -32.37 -3.82
CA PHE A 896 15.62 -32.07 -4.80
C PHE A 896 17.03 -32.24 -4.22
N ARG A 897 17.21 -32.00 -2.91
CA ARG A 897 18.51 -32.21 -2.23
C ARG A 897 18.81 -33.68 -1.93
N ARG A 898 17.78 -34.54 -1.89
CA ARG A 898 17.94 -35.93 -1.48
C ARG A 898 18.51 -36.81 -2.59
N VAL A 899 18.30 -36.43 -3.85
CA VAL A 899 18.83 -37.13 -5.03
C VAL A 899 20.25 -36.64 -5.36
N PRO A 900 21.14 -37.54 -5.85
CA PRO A 900 22.51 -37.16 -6.21
C PRO A 900 22.58 -36.24 -7.43
N ASP A 901 21.60 -36.31 -8.32
CA ASP A 901 21.44 -35.43 -9.48
C ASP A 901 19.97 -34.97 -9.52
N PRO A 902 19.68 -33.66 -9.35
CA PRO A 902 18.33 -33.14 -9.32
C PRO A 902 17.57 -33.35 -10.65
N ARG A 903 18.28 -33.60 -11.76
CA ARG A 903 17.66 -33.94 -13.05
C ARG A 903 17.01 -35.33 -13.05
N LEU A 904 17.24 -36.16 -12.03
CA LEU A 904 16.53 -37.43 -11.85
C LEU A 904 15.11 -37.24 -11.33
N ILE A 905 14.74 -36.05 -10.88
CA ILE A 905 13.36 -35.71 -10.56
C ILE A 905 12.71 -35.15 -11.83
N GLY A 906 11.50 -35.58 -12.19
CA GLY A 906 10.70 -35.02 -13.27
C GLY A 906 9.25 -34.81 -12.85
N LEU A 907 8.44 -34.23 -13.71
CA LEU A 907 7.03 -33.95 -13.43
C LEU A 907 6.15 -35.17 -13.72
N ASP A 908 5.31 -35.55 -12.76
CA ASP A 908 4.40 -36.69 -12.88
C ASP A 908 3.06 -36.34 -13.54
N PHE A 909 3.17 -35.66 -14.68
CA PHE A 909 2.07 -35.05 -15.41
C PHE A 909 2.25 -35.31 -16.91
N ASP A 910 1.20 -35.77 -17.60
CA ASP A 910 1.21 -36.07 -19.03
C ASP A 910 0.37 -35.04 -19.79
N LEU A 911 1.02 -34.08 -20.44
CA LEU A 911 0.30 -33.05 -21.21
C LEU A 911 -0.46 -33.62 -22.42
N GLY A 912 -0.20 -34.87 -22.83
CA GLY A 912 -0.96 -35.60 -23.83
C GLY A 912 -2.23 -36.26 -23.29
N ASP A 913 -2.33 -36.52 -21.98
CA ASP A 913 -3.51 -37.11 -21.35
C ASP A 913 -4.68 -36.09 -21.37
N PRO A 914 -5.86 -36.47 -21.92
CA PRO A 914 -7.07 -35.63 -21.93
C PRO A 914 -7.51 -35.10 -20.56
N LEU A 915 -7.16 -35.79 -19.48
CA LEU A 915 -7.53 -35.45 -18.11
C LEU A 915 -6.50 -34.56 -17.39
N ASP A 916 -5.29 -34.45 -17.91
CA ASP A 916 -4.23 -33.58 -17.39
C ASP A 916 -4.22 -32.25 -18.17
N PHE A 917 -4.26 -31.14 -17.45
CA PHE A 917 -4.17 -29.79 -18.03
C PHE A 917 -3.21 -28.90 -17.25
N TYR A 918 -2.46 -28.06 -17.96
CA TYR A 918 -1.54 -27.10 -17.35
C TYR A 918 -2.00 -25.67 -17.61
N VAL A 919 -2.12 -24.85 -16.56
CA VAL A 919 -2.49 -23.44 -16.69
C VAL A 919 -1.50 -22.54 -15.97
N ASN A 920 -1.11 -21.47 -16.66
CA ASN A 920 -0.32 -20.38 -16.10
C ASN A 920 -0.98 -19.02 -16.39
N THR A 921 -0.54 -17.97 -15.70
CA THR A 921 -1.03 -16.60 -15.87
C THR A 921 0.11 -15.60 -16.00
N TRP A 922 0.02 -14.79 -17.05
CA TRP A 922 0.83 -13.59 -17.28
C TRP A 922 -0.02 -12.32 -17.17
N ARG A 923 -1.19 -12.39 -16.52
CA ARG A 923 -2.15 -11.28 -16.46
C ARG A 923 -1.52 -9.93 -16.07
N HIS A 924 -0.56 -9.94 -15.14
CA HIS A 924 0.09 -8.72 -14.63
C HIS A 924 1.48 -8.46 -15.22
N PHE A 925 1.89 -9.25 -16.21
CA PHE A 925 3.22 -9.20 -16.81
C PHE A 925 3.30 -8.10 -17.88
N GLY A 926 4.19 -7.11 -17.70
CA GLY A 926 4.47 -6.06 -18.68
C GLY A 926 3.30 -5.10 -18.95
N THR A 927 2.21 -5.23 -18.19
CA THR A 927 1.01 -4.40 -18.35
C THR A 927 1.30 -2.96 -17.96
N ARG A 928 0.74 -2.00 -18.71
CA ARG A 928 0.87 -0.55 -18.43
C ARG A 928 2.31 0.01 -18.54
N THR A 929 3.24 -0.74 -19.15
CA THR A 929 4.55 -0.20 -19.54
C THR A 929 4.39 0.75 -20.72
N HIS A 930 5.05 1.89 -20.63
CA HIS A 930 5.06 2.88 -21.70
C HIS A 930 6.49 3.05 -22.18
N TRP A 931 6.68 2.97 -23.49
CA TRP A 931 7.98 2.93 -24.14
C TRP A 931 8.22 4.23 -24.90
N ASP A 932 9.43 4.75 -24.83
CA ASP A 932 9.87 5.90 -25.61
C ASP A 932 11.00 5.49 -26.56
N LEU A 933 10.61 4.79 -27.63
CA LEU A 933 11.53 4.36 -28.67
C LEU A 933 11.57 5.41 -29.79
N PRO A 934 12.76 5.80 -30.28
CA PRO A 934 12.91 6.72 -31.40
C PRO A 934 12.07 6.30 -32.60
N GLY A 935 11.28 7.22 -33.14
CA GLY A 935 10.42 6.97 -34.29
C GLY A 935 8.98 6.54 -33.96
N LEU A 936 8.59 6.43 -32.69
CA LEU A 936 7.19 6.27 -32.27
C LEU A 936 6.42 7.61 -32.31
N ASP A 937 5.16 7.61 -32.78
CA ASP A 937 4.30 8.80 -32.88
C ASP A 937 3.75 9.22 -31.52
N LYS A 938 4.29 10.29 -30.93
CA LYS A 938 3.95 10.71 -29.56
C LYS A 938 2.79 11.71 -29.58
N GLN A 939 1.69 11.38 -28.91
CA GLN A 939 0.64 12.37 -28.59
C GLN A 939 0.97 13.18 -27.31
N ASP A 940 1.79 12.62 -26.41
CA ASP A 940 2.28 13.24 -25.17
C ASP A 940 3.73 12.82 -24.92
N LEU A 941 4.62 13.80 -24.74
CA LEU A 941 6.05 13.59 -24.53
C LEU A 941 6.39 13.02 -23.14
N ALA A 942 5.49 13.15 -22.15
CA ALA A 942 5.78 12.79 -20.75
C ALA A 942 5.48 11.32 -20.40
N THR A 943 4.58 10.67 -21.14
CA THR A 943 4.03 9.35 -20.77
C THR A 943 4.67 8.17 -21.52
N GLY A 944 5.00 8.33 -22.81
CA GLY A 944 5.47 7.25 -23.71
C GLY A 944 4.31 6.46 -24.34
N ILE A 945 4.60 5.39 -25.10
CA ILE A 945 3.58 4.60 -25.81
C ILE A 945 3.41 3.20 -25.21
N ALA A 946 2.17 2.82 -24.91
CA ALA A 946 1.83 1.47 -24.47
C ALA A 946 1.78 0.48 -25.66
N PRO A 947 2.18 -0.79 -25.48
CA PRO A 947 2.06 -1.79 -26.53
C PRO A 947 0.59 -2.08 -26.85
N ASP A 948 0.24 -2.15 -28.14
CA ASP A 948 -1.12 -2.54 -28.57
C ASP A 948 -1.46 -3.99 -28.15
N ALA A 949 -0.46 -4.87 -28.03
CA ALA A 949 -0.59 -6.25 -27.57
C ALA A 949 0.72 -6.82 -27.03
N VAL A 950 0.61 -7.79 -26.10
CA VAL A 950 1.74 -8.61 -25.63
C VAL A 950 1.43 -10.08 -25.93
N ARG A 951 2.36 -10.77 -26.59
CA ARG A 951 2.17 -12.13 -27.11
C ARG A 951 3.37 -13.01 -26.80
N ARG A 952 3.12 -14.31 -26.64
CA ARG A 952 4.18 -15.31 -26.44
C ARG A 952 4.81 -15.67 -27.79
N ALA A 953 6.07 -15.31 -27.97
CA ALA A 953 6.88 -15.74 -29.10
C ALA A 953 7.41 -17.17 -28.87
N GLN A 954 7.28 -18.05 -29.86
CA GLN A 954 7.74 -19.45 -29.76
C GLN A 954 7.94 -20.10 -31.13
N ALA A 955 8.74 -21.16 -31.21
CA ALA A 955 8.99 -21.88 -32.46
C ALA A 955 7.78 -22.72 -32.93
N GLY A 956 6.94 -23.15 -32.00
CA GLY A 956 5.79 -24.02 -32.24
C GLY A 956 4.81 -24.01 -31.07
N PHE A 957 3.64 -24.60 -31.25
CA PHE A 957 2.66 -24.77 -30.17
C PHE A 957 2.96 -26.03 -29.34
N GLY A 958 2.94 -25.90 -28.02
CA GLY A 958 2.99 -27.04 -27.10
C GLY A 958 1.65 -27.79 -27.03
N THR A 959 1.63 -28.91 -26.33
CA THR A 959 0.42 -29.72 -26.10
C THR A 959 -0.21 -29.35 -24.76
N GLY A 960 -1.55 -29.27 -24.70
CA GLY A 960 -2.30 -29.37 -23.44
C GLY A 960 -2.07 -28.25 -22.42
N ALA A 961 -1.99 -26.99 -22.86
CA ALA A 961 -1.70 -25.86 -21.98
C ALA A 961 -2.62 -24.65 -22.21
N GLY A 962 -2.89 -23.93 -21.12
CA GLY A 962 -3.56 -22.64 -21.09
C GLY A 962 -2.65 -21.54 -20.52
N LEU A 963 -2.72 -20.35 -21.10
CA LEU A 963 -2.00 -19.18 -20.64
C LEU A 963 -2.93 -17.97 -20.64
N VAL A 964 -3.21 -17.41 -19.46
CA VAL A 964 -3.87 -16.11 -19.36
C VAL A 964 -2.86 -15.05 -19.78
N LEU A 965 -3.14 -14.33 -20.86
CA LEU A 965 -2.25 -13.31 -21.43
C LEU A 965 -2.32 -12.00 -20.61
N PRO A 966 -1.31 -11.11 -20.76
CA PRO A 966 -1.30 -9.80 -20.10
C PRO A 966 -2.54 -8.96 -20.36
N GLU A 967 -2.99 -8.25 -19.32
CA GLU A 967 -4.12 -7.33 -19.39
C GLU A 967 -3.72 -6.03 -20.10
N THR A 968 -4.08 -5.90 -21.38
CA THR A 968 -3.91 -4.67 -22.17
C THR A 968 -5.18 -3.84 -22.26
N ASP A 969 -6.32 -4.40 -21.86
CA ASP A 969 -7.65 -3.81 -21.91
C ASP A 969 -8.45 -4.28 -20.69
N ALA A 970 -8.90 -3.35 -19.86
CA ALA A 970 -9.58 -3.67 -18.59
C ALA A 970 -10.97 -4.30 -18.78
N THR A 971 -11.51 -4.31 -20.00
CA THR A 971 -12.86 -4.85 -20.29
C THR A 971 -12.87 -6.36 -20.57
N LYS A 972 -11.69 -6.97 -20.77
CA LYS A 972 -11.59 -8.37 -21.23
C LYS A 972 -10.34 -9.08 -20.74
N PHE A 973 -10.41 -10.40 -20.78
CA PHE A 973 -9.28 -11.31 -20.56
C PHE A 973 -9.02 -12.12 -21.82
N GLU A 974 -7.75 -12.29 -22.17
CA GLU A 974 -7.33 -13.16 -23.28
C GLU A 974 -6.68 -14.43 -22.73
N VAL A 975 -7.16 -15.60 -23.16
CA VAL A 975 -6.60 -16.90 -22.79
C VAL A 975 -6.09 -17.61 -24.03
N LEU A 976 -4.78 -17.83 -24.11
CA LEU A 976 -4.15 -18.67 -25.14
C LEU A 976 -4.29 -20.13 -24.73
N ILE A 977 -4.95 -20.93 -25.56
CA ILE A 977 -5.12 -22.37 -25.37
C ILE A 977 -4.40 -23.09 -26.51
N THR A 978 -3.58 -24.10 -26.17
CA THR A 978 -2.87 -24.94 -27.15
C THR A 978 -3.31 -26.40 -27.02
N LEU A 979 -3.83 -26.97 -28.11
CA LEU A 979 -4.35 -28.35 -28.18
C LEU A 979 -3.98 -28.97 -29.53
N ASP A 980 -4.18 -30.27 -29.67
CA ASP A 980 -4.24 -30.90 -30.99
C ASP A 980 -5.39 -30.31 -31.83
N VAL A 981 -5.26 -30.43 -33.16
CA VAL A 981 -6.23 -29.85 -34.10
C VAL A 981 -7.66 -30.33 -33.82
N GLU A 982 -7.88 -31.62 -33.56
CA GLU A 982 -9.21 -32.19 -33.38
C GLU A 982 -9.87 -31.69 -32.08
N ALA A 983 -9.15 -31.73 -30.95
CA ALA A 983 -9.65 -31.18 -29.69
C ALA A 983 -9.91 -29.66 -29.78
N MET A 984 -9.06 -28.92 -30.50
CA MET A 984 -9.29 -27.48 -30.73
C MET A 984 -10.57 -27.23 -31.55
N GLU A 985 -10.85 -28.05 -32.56
CA GLU A 985 -12.10 -27.98 -33.33
C GLU A 985 -13.31 -28.29 -32.47
N GLN A 986 -13.25 -29.33 -31.62
CA GLN A 986 -14.29 -29.65 -30.66
C GLN A 986 -14.55 -28.49 -29.69
N LEU A 987 -13.50 -27.85 -29.17
CA LEU A 987 -13.63 -26.69 -28.29
C LEU A 987 -14.29 -25.50 -29.02
N CYS A 988 -13.86 -25.20 -30.24
CA CYS A 988 -14.41 -24.09 -31.03
C CYS A 988 -15.88 -24.29 -31.40
N ASN A 989 -16.28 -25.54 -31.67
CA ASN A 989 -17.65 -25.90 -32.05
C ASN A 989 -18.58 -26.10 -30.83
N SER A 990 -18.04 -26.05 -29.60
CA SER A 990 -18.81 -26.23 -28.38
C SER A 990 -19.69 -25.01 -28.09
N THR A 991 -21.01 -25.18 -28.20
CA THR A 991 -22.00 -24.15 -27.79
C THR A 991 -21.82 -23.73 -26.34
N SER A 992 -21.50 -24.68 -25.46
CA SER A 992 -21.24 -24.42 -24.05
C SER A 992 -20.00 -23.57 -23.80
N TRP A 993 -18.95 -23.68 -24.63
CA TRP A 993 -17.75 -22.84 -24.54
C TRP A 993 -18.00 -21.42 -25.06
N GLN A 994 -18.76 -21.31 -26.15
CA GLN A 994 -19.14 -20.03 -26.76
C GLN A 994 -19.98 -19.14 -25.84
N HIS A 995 -20.60 -19.70 -24.80
CA HIS A 995 -21.25 -18.93 -23.74
C HIS A 995 -20.25 -18.07 -22.93
N TRP A 996 -19.03 -18.56 -22.77
CA TRP A 996 -18.00 -17.94 -21.93
C TRP A 996 -17.01 -17.10 -22.73
N ALA A 997 -16.63 -17.58 -23.91
CA ALA A 997 -15.50 -17.04 -24.65
C ALA A 997 -15.79 -16.84 -26.14
N TRP A 998 -15.28 -15.74 -26.66
CA TRP A 998 -15.32 -15.38 -28.07
C TRP A 998 -13.97 -15.71 -28.72
N LYS A 999 -13.99 -16.04 -30.01
CA LYS A 999 -12.79 -16.39 -30.78
C LYS A 999 -12.05 -15.16 -31.27
#